data_AF-A0A2N2NF44-F1
#
_entry.id   AF-A0A2N2NF44-F1
#
_cell.length_a   1.000
_cell.length_b   1.000
_cell.length_c   1.000
_cell.angle_alpha   90.00
_cell.angle_beta   90.00
_cell.angle_gamma   90.00
#
_symmetry.space_group_name_H-M   'P 1'
#
loop_
_entity.id
_entity.type
_entity.pdbx_description
1 polymer ?
#
loop_
_entity_poly.entity_id
_entity_poly.type
_entity_poly.pdbx_seq_one_letter_code
_entity_poly.pdbx_strand_id
1 'polypeptide(L)'
;MKKTAEQIRLDGYRKRENNWKNWGPYLSERAWGTVREDYSEFGTSWDYFPHDHARSRAYRWNEDGLAGISDRYQYLCFAVALWNGKDPILKERLYGLTGAEGNHGEDVKEQYFYLDSTPTHSYMKYLYKYPQSRFPYTELITENQQRGRTEPEFELVDTGIFDQNKFFDVFVEYTKADENDILIKISAFNHGPENAELHLLPTLWYRNTWSWGYPAGPMGDVNEKPVMKQVESSGNYLTVKGTHTTQGQYYLYAQDAIDLLFTENETNFQRISNIENDNPYKKDSFHRYLIESEKDAINPDKSGTKVAAYFHKVIESGQSYSVQLRISNKKHRNPFSQFEELFSRRISEANEFYAAKQPKGLSEDAASIQRQAFAGMLWNKQLYYYDVEQWLQGDPGTPIPPKRRKNGRNHQWTHLTNFDIISMPDKWEYPWYAAWDLAFHTIPLAVIDSDFAKRQLVLMAREWYMHPNGQLPAYEWAFGDVNPPVHAWAAWKVYEIDAKQQGKPDREFLERVFQKMLLNFTWWTNRKDADGNNIFQGGFLGLDNISIFDRSHQLPTGGHIDQSDGTAWMAFYSLGMLKISLELAKENPIYQDLASKFYEHFLGIANAMTNCGGQGHCLWNDNDGFFYDALHLPDGNIVPLKVRSLVGLMPLIAIETLEPEVQESMPDFTRRMQWFTEQRPHLSGNMASAELEGVGRRHILSILTRERLISELRYLLDPNEFLSEYGIRSLSKYHQENPYQFSYQGKEFRINYQPAESESGLFGGNSNWRGPIWFPINFLIIESLYKFYDYYGDDLVVECPTRSGNYMNLQQVAQDLSDRLIRLFLKNDEGNRPINIDNMEYKDDPDWNNYILFYEYFNSENGSGLGASHQTGWTGLAGYLLQQMH
;
A
#
# COMPACT_ATOMS: atom_id res chain seq x y z
N MET A 1 -7.81 -6.81 31.28
CA MET A 1 -6.42 -6.28 31.29
C MET A 1 -6.49 -4.77 31.49
N LYS A 2 -5.48 -4.17 32.13
CA LYS A 2 -5.37 -2.71 32.23
C LYS A 2 -5.16 -2.15 30.81
N LYS A 3 -5.92 -1.13 30.42
CA LYS A 3 -5.75 -0.46 29.13
C LYS A 3 -4.43 0.33 29.14
N THR A 4 -3.67 0.24 28.04
CA THR A 4 -2.44 1.03 27.86
C THR A 4 -2.78 2.50 27.62
N ALA A 5 -1.80 3.40 27.77
CA ALA A 5 -2.01 4.83 27.49
C ALA A 5 -2.49 5.09 26.06
N GLU A 6 -1.96 4.34 25.09
CA GLU A 6 -2.35 4.46 23.69
C GLU A 6 -3.79 4.02 23.43
N GLN A 7 -4.23 2.92 24.07
CA GLN A 7 -5.62 2.46 23.99
C GLN A 7 -6.59 3.50 24.58
N ILE A 8 -6.21 4.18 25.66
CA ILE A 8 -7.01 5.25 26.25
C ILE A 8 -7.19 6.42 25.26
N ARG A 9 -6.12 6.79 24.52
CA ARG A 9 -6.23 7.83 23.48
C ARG A 9 -7.17 7.41 22.35
N LEU A 10 -7.03 6.18 21.86
CA LEU A 10 -7.88 5.63 20.81
C LEU A 10 -9.35 5.60 21.23
N ASP A 11 -9.64 5.17 22.45
CA ASP A 11 -11.00 5.19 23.01
C ASP A 11 -11.57 6.61 23.07
N GLY A 12 -10.78 7.59 23.52
CA GLY A 12 -11.22 8.97 23.57
C GLY A 12 -11.40 9.58 22.18
N TYR A 13 -10.58 9.19 21.18
CA TYR A 13 -10.76 9.59 19.78
C TYR A 13 -12.06 9.02 19.21
N ARG A 14 -12.33 7.73 19.46
CA ARG A 14 -13.58 7.04 19.07
C ARG A 14 -14.81 7.75 19.64
N LYS A 15 -14.74 8.19 20.90
CA LYS A 15 -15.80 8.94 21.59
C LYS A 15 -15.85 10.42 21.22
N ARG A 16 -14.92 10.91 20.39
CA ARG A 16 -14.76 12.33 20.02
C ARG A 16 -14.49 13.25 21.22
N GLU A 17 -13.84 12.71 22.25
CA GLU A 17 -13.40 13.45 23.44
C GLU A 17 -12.03 14.12 23.23
N ASN A 18 -11.27 13.63 22.25
CA ASN A 18 -9.94 14.12 21.90
C ASN A 18 -9.70 13.99 20.38
N ASN A 19 -8.67 14.65 19.85
CA ASN A 19 -8.24 14.57 18.46
C ASN A 19 -6.74 14.28 18.32
N TRP A 20 -6.23 13.22 19.00
CA TRP A 20 -4.80 12.87 18.93
C TRP A 20 -4.29 12.58 17.52
N LYS A 21 -5.17 12.17 16.59
CA LYS A 21 -4.86 11.94 15.18
C LYS A 21 -4.88 13.22 14.32
N ASN A 22 -4.91 14.41 14.94
CA ASN A 22 -4.87 15.66 14.19
C ASN A 22 -3.56 15.84 13.42
N TRP A 23 -2.45 15.36 13.98
CA TRP A 23 -1.12 15.40 13.37
C TRP A 23 -0.62 13.99 13.10
N GLY A 24 0.12 13.81 12.01
CA GLY A 24 0.69 12.52 11.66
C GLY A 24 1.57 12.61 10.41
N PRO A 25 2.08 11.48 9.91
CA PRO A 25 3.02 11.41 8.79
C PRO A 25 2.31 11.59 7.44
N TYR A 26 1.39 12.55 7.34
CA TYR A 26 0.45 12.69 6.24
C TYR A 26 1.02 13.37 4.99
N LEU A 27 2.32 13.68 5.00
CA LEU A 27 3.07 14.10 3.83
C LEU A 27 3.47 12.88 2.99
N SER A 28 3.49 13.09 1.68
CA SER A 28 4.04 12.10 0.75
C SER A 28 5.57 12.11 0.82
N GLU A 29 6.20 11.02 0.42
CA GLU A 29 7.65 11.03 0.15
C GLU A 29 7.93 11.59 -1.26
N ARG A 30 6.95 11.49 -2.18
CA ARG A 30 7.00 12.06 -3.54
C ARG A 30 5.65 12.65 -3.97
N ALA A 31 5.63 13.95 -4.31
CA ALA A 31 4.46 14.59 -4.92
C ALA A 31 4.63 14.94 -6.41
N TRP A 32 5.87 15.05 -6.90
CA TRP A 32 6.18 15.29 -8.31
C TRP A 32 5.89 14.05 -9.18
N GLY A 33 5.62 14.24 -10.47
CA GLY A 33 5.33 13.13 -11.39
C GLY A 33 3.99 12.40 -11.18
N THR A 34 3.04 12.98 -10.45
CA THR A 34 1.73 12.37 -10.17
C THR A 34 0.65 12.83 -11.16
N VAL A 35 -0.42 12.05 -11.33
CA VAL A 35 -1.49 12.36 -12.30
C VAL A 35 -2.23 13.63 -11.91
N ARG A 36 -2.48 13.82 -10.62
CA ARG A 36 -3.14 15.02 -10.08
C ARG A 36 -2.32 16.29 -10.34
N GLU A 37 -1.00 16.22 -10.35
CA GLU A 37 -0.13 17.35 -10.68
C GLU A 37 0.07 17.59 -12.20
N ASP A 38 -0.50 16.72 -13.05
CA ASP A 38 -0.36 16.77 -14.50
C ASP A 38 -1.45 17.60 -15.18
N TYR A 39 -1.03 18.65 -15.89
CA TYR A 39 -1.89 19.50 -16.72
C TYR A 39 -1.45 19.53 -18.19
N SER A 40 -0.60 18.58 -18.61
CA SER A 40 -0.15 18.41 -19.99
C SER A 40 -1.27 17.99 -20.95
N GLU A 41 -1.04 18.15 -22.25
CA GLU A 41 -2.03 17.78 -23.28
C GLU A 41 -2.25 16.26 -23.38
N PHE A 42 -1.20 15.47 -23.12
CA PHE A 42 -1.16 14.03 -23.39
C PHE A 42 -1.13 13.14 -22.14
N GLY A 43 -1.12 13.73 -20.94
CA GLY A 43 -1.05 12.95 -19.69
C GLY A 43 0.37 12.43 -19.38
N THR A 44 1.39 13.22 -19.72
CA THR A 44 2.82 12.91 -19.50
C THR A 44 3.28 13.46 -18.14
N SER A 45 2.82 12.83 -17.06
CA SER A 45 2.93 13.36 -15.70
C SER A 45 4.38 13.57 -15.23
N TRP A 46 5.27 12.63 -15.55
CA TRP A 46 6.70 12.68 -15.24
C TRP A 46 7.42 13.84 -15.93
N ASP A 47 7.13 14.08 -17.21
CA ASP A 47 7.74 15.17 -18.00
C ASP A 47 7.16 16.54 -17.63
N TYR A 48 5.87 16.59 -17.23
CA TYR A 48 5.19 17.84 -16.92
C TYR A 48 5.61 18.44 -15.57
N PHE A 49 5.85 17.58 -14.58
CA PHE A 49 6.34 17.99 -13.27
C PHE A 49 7.45 17.03 -12.80
N PRO A 50 8.66 17.14 -13.38
CA PRO A 50 9.80 16.29 -13.03
C PRO A 50 10.40 16.66 -11.67
N HIS A 51 11.26 15.78 -11.15
CA HIS A 51 11.97 16.00 -9.89
C HIS A 51 12.72 17.35 -9.83
N ASP A 52 13.34 17.83 -10.92
CA ASP A 52 14.07 19.11 -10.89
C ASP A 52 13.17 20.29 -10.53
N HIS A 53 11.91 20.26 -10.97
CA HIS A 53 10.95 21.31 -10.67
C HIS A 53 10.46 21.27 -9.22
N ALA A 54 10.52 20.12 -8.54
CA ALA A 54 9.92 19.89 -7.21
C ALA A 54 10.39 20.89 -6.14
N ARG A 55 11.66 21.32 -6.19
CA ARG A 55 12.24 22.28 -5.24
C ARG A 55 11.75 23.71 -5.47
N SER A 56 11.32 24.02 -6.69
CA SER A 56 11.04 25.38 -7.15
C SER A 56 9.57 25.62 -7.51
N ARG A 57 8.76 24.57 -7.63
CA ARG A 57 7.33 24.65 -7.97
C ARG A 57 6.45 24.25 -6.79
N ALA A 58 5.48 25.07 -6.44
CA ALA A 58 4.49 24.76 -5.42
C ALA A 58 3.55 23.66 -5.89
N TYR A 59 3.20 22.74 -5.00
CA TYR A 59 2.25 21.66 -5.28
C TYR A 59 0.81 22.13 -5.10
N ARG A 60 -0.10 21.60 -5.93
CA ARG A 60 -1.50 22.00 -5.94
C ARG A 60 -2.36 21.12 -5.05
N TRP A 61 -2.10 19.82 -5.06
CA TRP A 61 -3.00 18.84 -4.46
C TRP A 61 -2.49 18.34 -3.11
N ASN A 62 -1.18 18.09 -2.98
CA ASN A 62 -0.57 17.66 -1.73
C ASN A 62 0.76 18.39 -1.51
N GLU A 63 1.58 17.88 -0.60
CA GLU A 63 2.94 18.31 -0.29
C GLU A 63 3.76 17.06 -0.02
N ASP A 64 5.07 17.15 -0.29
CA ASP A 64 6.06 16.13 0.06
C ASP A 64 7.11 16.68 1.04
N GLY A 65 7.83 15.79 1.70
CA GLY A 65 8.97 16.17 2.53
C GLY A 65 9.57 15.00 3.29
N LEU A 66 10.90 14.98 3.37
CA LEU A 66 11.67 13.93 4.05
C LEU A 66 11.29 13.81 5.52
N ALA A 67 10.89 12.60 5.94
CA ALA A 67 10.42 12.29 7.29
C ALA A 67 9.30 13.23 7.78
N GLY A 68 8.44 13.65 6.85
CA GLY A 68 7.51 14.75 7.05
C GLY A 68 6.26 14.43 7.86
N ILE A 69 5.74 15.44 8.56
CA ILE A 69 4.44 15.43 9.25
C ILE A 69 3.59 16.63 8.85
N SER A 70 2.27 16.51 8.97
CA SER A 70 1.36 17.64 8.83
C SER A 70 0.15 17.49 9.75
N ASP A 71 -0.62 18.57 9.90
CA ASP A 71 -2.00 18.43 10.35
C ASP A 71 -2.82 17.64 9.31
N ARG A 72 -3.97 17.10 9.71
CA ARG A 72 -4.81 16.21 8.91
C ARG A 72 -5.41 16.84 7.64
N TYR A 73 -5.37 18.17 7.52
CA TYR A 73 -5.78 18.91 6.33
C TYR A 73 -4.58 19.43 5.52
N GLN A 74 -3.36 19.15 6.02
CA GLN A 74 -2.09 19.56 5.43
C GLN A 74 -2.06 21.07 5.16
N TYR A 75 -2.60 21.87 6.07
CA TYR A 75 -2.42 23.31 6.01
C TYR A 75 -1.00 23.66 6.46
N LEU A 76 -0.55 23.10 7.58
CA LEU A 76 0.78 23.29 8.15
C LEU A 76 1.57 22.00 8.07
N CYS A 77 2.74 22.09 7.44
CA CYS A 77 3.63 20.98 7.13
C CYS A 77 4.97 21.20 7.82
N PHE A 78 5.61 20.10 8.22
CA PHE A 78 6.96 20.08 8.75
C PHE A 78 7.74 18.91 8.17
N ALA A 79 8.99 19.12 7.79
CA ALA A 79 9.91 18.10 7.30
C ALA A 79 11.36 18.51 7.51
N VAL A 80 12.28 17.56 7.30
CA VAL A 80 13.73 17.81 7.43
C VAL A 80 14.32 18.13 6.06
N ALA A 81 15.22 19.11 6.01
CA ALA A 81 16.10 19.32 4.86
C ALA A 81 17.57 19.23 5.28
N LEU A 82 18.40 18.63 4.43
CA LEU A 82 19.80 18.28 4.74
C LEU A 82 20.74 18.75 3.62
N TRP A 83 21.96 19.13 4.00
CA TRP A 83 23.05 19.31 3.04
C TRP A 83 24.39 18.92 3.68
N ASN A 84 25.13 18.03 3.00
CA ASN A 84 26.46 17.55 3.42
C ASN A 84 27.62 18.46 2.98
N GLY A 85 27.33 19.66 2.47
CA GLY A 85 28.32 20.60 1.94
C GLY A 85 28.81 20.28 0.51
N LYS A 86 28.43 19.13 -0.06
CA LYS A 86 28.93 18.62 -1.36
C LYS A 86 27.83 18.37 -2.39
N ASP A 87 26.63 18.05 -1.93
CA ASP A 87 25.49 17.76 -2.80
C ASP A 87 25.11 18.99 -3.63
N PRO A 88 24.81 18.80 -4.93
CA PRO A 88 24.33 19.88 -5.79
C PRO A 88 22.88 20.28 -5.48
N ILE A 89 22.18 19.53 -4.64
CA ILE A 89 20.77 19.67 -4.36
C ILE A 89 20.56 19.57 -2.85
N LEU A 90 19.85 20.56 -2.29
CA LEU A 90 19.36 20.52 -0.92
C LEU A 90 18.40 19.34 -0.78
N LYS A 91 18.71 18.42 0.12
CA LYS A 91 17.95 17.18 0.31
C LYS A 91 16.69 17.46 1.13
N GLU A 92 15.63 17.88 0.44
CA GLU A 92 14.31 18.15 1.04
C GLU A 92 13.34 16.96 0.94
N ARG A 93 13.63 16.01 0.03
CA ARG A 93 12.79 14.87 -0.33
C ARG A 93 13.65 13.76 -0.93
N LEU A 94 13.13 12.54 -0.91
CA LEU A 94 13.80 11.37 -1.46
C LEU A 94 13.89 11.45 -2.99
N TYR A 95 15.03 11.07 -3.54
CA TYR A 95 15.27 10.96 -4.98
C TYR A 95 15.02 9.54 -5.49
N GLY A 96 14.66 9.44 -6.76
CA GLY A 96 14.56 8.18 -7.48
C GLY A 96 14.32 8.40 -8.98
N LEU A 97 14.22 7.31 -9.71
CA LEU A 97 14.10 7.27 -11.16
C LEU A 97 12.63 7.21 -11.60
N THR A 98 12.34 7.85 -12.74
CA THR A 98 11.07 7.66 -13.44
C THR A 98 11.05 6.33 -14.20
N GLY A 99 9.88 5.85 -14.61
CA GLY A 99 9.75 4.61 -15.36
C GLY A 99 10.50 4.56 -16.71
N ALA A 100 10.91 5.70 -17.26
CA ALA A 100 11.74 5.76 -18.47
C ALA A 100 13.25 5.85 -18.16
N GLU A 101 13.63 6.12 -16.92
CA GLU A 101 15.01 6.21 -16.46
C GLU A 101 15.50 4.90 -15.83
N GLY A 102 14.62 4.13 -15.18
CA GLY A 102 14.93 2.79 -14.67
C GLY A 102 14.88 1.71 -15.75
N ASN A 103 15.73 0.68 -15.62
CA ASN A 103 15.66 -0.50 -16.47
C ASN A 103 14.44 -1.38 -16.12
N HIS A 104 14.00 -1.40 -14.86
CA HIS A 104 12.77 -2.11 -14.46
C HIS A 104 11.59 -1.20 -14.15
N GLY A 105 11.79 0.07 -13.84
CA GLY A 105 10.64 0.96 -13.68
C GLY A 105 10.92 2.22 -12.88
N GLU A 106 9.90 2.62 -12.14
CA GLU A 106 10.04 3.65 -11.10
C GLU A 106 10.83 3.07 -9.93
N ASP A 107 11.73 3.84 -9.35
CA ASP A 107 12.62 3.29 -8.34
C ASP A 107 13.20 4.36 -7.42
N VAL A 108 12.94 4.23 -6.11
CA VAL A 108 13.51 5.12 -5.09
C VAL A 108 14.95 4.72 -4.78
N LYS A 109 15.90 5.59 -5.12
CA LYS A 109 17.33 5.31 -4.97
C LYS A 109 17.88 5.63 -3.59
N GLU A 110 17.04 5.91 -2.60
CA GLU A 110 17.48 6.39 -1.28
C GLU A 110 17.16 5.42 -0.16
N GLN A 111 18.01 5.41 0.87
CA GLN A 111 17.93 4.45 1.96
C GLN A 111 17.29 5.07 3.21
N TYR A 112 16.07 4.63 3.51
CA TYR A 112 15.26 5.12 4.61
C TYR A 112 14.37 4.04 5.24
N PHE A 113 13.97 4.22 6.50
CA PHE A 113 13.29 3.18 7.26
C PHE A 113 12.24 3.73 8.22
N TYR A 114 11.09 3.07 8.26
CA TYR A 114 10.02 3.32 9.22
C TYR A 114 10.23 2.47 10.48
N LEU A 115 10.82 3.06 11.52
CA LEU A 115 11.27 2.30 12.68
C LEU A 115 10.20 2.14 13.76
N ASP A 116 9.37 3.17 13.95
CA ASP A 116 8.32 3.14 14.98
C ASP A 116 7.20 4.15 14.69
N SER A 117 5.99 3.81 15.12
CA SER A 117 4.85 4.73 15.22
C SER A 117 3.78 4.13 16.11
N THR A 118 3.04 4.93 16.88
CA THR A 118 1.78 4.48 17.49
C THR A 118 0.57 4.87 16.64
N PRO A 119 -0.61 4.22 16.77
CA PRO A 119 -1.83 4.55 16.02
C PRO A 119 -2.26 6.02 16.06
N THR A 120 -2.04 6.70 17.19
CA THR A 120 -2.32 8.12 17.37
C THR A 120 -1.12 9.00 17.02
N HIS A 121 -0.03 8.41 16.53
CA HIS A 121 1.22 9.09 16.22
C HIS A 121 1.77 9.86 17.42
N SER A 122 1.55 9.33 18.64
CA SER A 122 2.02 9.94 19.88
C SER A 122 3.53 9.79 20.07
N TYR A 123 4.09 8.74 19.47
CA TYR A 123 5.51 8.56 19.22
C TYR A 123 5.68 8.09 17.77
N MET A 124 6.72 8.58 17.08
CA MET A 124 7.13 8.12 15.76
C MET A 124 8.65 8.21 15.63
N LYS A 125 9.27 7.28 14.90
CA LYS A 125 10.70 7.25 14.60
C LYS A 125 10.95 6.84 13.15
N TYR A 126 11.74 7.65 12.47
CA TYR A 126 12.19 7.47 11.10
C TYR A 126 13.72 7.49 11.06
N LEU A 127 14.33 6.74 10.14
CA LEU A 127 15.76 6.79 9.86
C LEU A 127 15.98 7.09 8.38
N TYR A 128 16.85 8.05 8.10
CA TYR A 128 17.41 8.31 6.77
C TYR A 128 18.93 8.08 6.79
N LYS A 129 19.45 7.32 5.84
CA LYS A 129 20.90 7.12 5.67
C LYS A 129 21.42 8.09 4.63
N TYR A 130 22.03 9.18 5.10
CA TYR A 130 22.46 10.29 4.25
C TYR A 130 23.96 10.20 3.91
N PRO A 131 24.34 10.09 2.62
CA PRO A 131 25.75 10.09 2.22
C PRO A 131 26.54 11.33 2.65
N GLN A 132 27.80 11.13 3.05
CA GLN A 132 28.77 12.21 3.29
C GLN A 132 29.45 12.71 2.01
N SER A 133 29.31 11.96 0.92
CA SER A 133 29.80 12.27 -0.41
C SER A 133 28.70 12.87 -1.27
N ARG A 134 29.09 13.51 -2.38
CA ARG A 134 28.15 14.04 -3.36
C ARG A 134 27.26 12.91 -3.91
N PHE A 135 25.95 13.09 -3.83
CA PHE A 135 24.97 12.13 -4.32
C PHE A 135 25.09 11.89 -5.84
N PRO A 136 25.08 10.63 -6.34
CA PRO A 136 25.49 10.28 -7.69
C PRO A 136 24.32 10.26 -8.69
N TYR A 137 23.57 11.36 -8.79
CA TYR A 137 22.34 11.44 -9.61
C TYR A 137 22.54 11.00 -11.08
N THR A 138 23.60 11.50 -11.73
CA THR A 138 23.86 11.23 -13.15
C THR A 138 24.29 9.79 -13.40
N GLU A 139 25.07 9.22 -12.49
CA GLU A 139 25.54 7.83 -12.57
C GLU A 139 24.35 6.86 -12.46
N LEU A 140 23.47 7.08 -11.47
CA LEU A 140 22.24 6.29 -11.30
C LEU A 140 21.36 6.30 -12.54
N ILE A 141 21.15 7.46 -13.18
CA ILE A 141 20.36 7.53 -14.42
C ILE A 141 21.10 6.81 -15.57
N THR A 142 22.39 7.11 -15.75
CA THR A 142 23.15 6.67 -16.92
C THR A 142 23.33 5.15 -16.95
N GLU A 143 23.65 4.54 -15.81
CA GLU A 143 23.84 3.09 -15.71
C GLU A 143 22.52 2.34 -15.88
N ASN A 144 21.44 2.78 -15.24
CA ASN A 144 20.13 2.13 -15.40
C ASN A 144 19.59 2.25 -16.84
N GLN A 145 19.82 3.37 -17.54
CA GLN A 145 19.44 3.50 -18.95
C GLN A 145 20.26 2.61 -19.91
N GLN A 146 21.47 2.20 -19.51
CA GLN A 146 22.32 1.31 -20.32
C GLN A 146 21.99 -0.17 -20.11
N ARG A 147 21.38 -0.52 -18.97
CA ARG A 147 21.00 -1.88 -18.63
C ARG A 147 19.75 -2.33 -19.38
N GLY A 148 19.74 -3.60 -19.77
CA GLY A 148 18.55 -4.26 -20.30
C GLY A 148 17.61 -4.79 -19.21
N ARG A 149 16.43 -5.26 -19.62
CA ARG A 149 15.44 -5.93 -18.75
C ARG A 149 15.89 -7.31 -18.22
N THR A 150 17.06 -7.79 -18.63
CA THR A 150 17.64 -9.05 -18.13
C THR A 150 18.72 -8.83 -17.08
N GLU A 151 19.04 -7.57 -16.80
CA GLU A 151 20.02 -7.15 -15.80
C GLU A 151 19.29 -6.60 -14.57
N PRO A 152 19.83 -6.77 -13.36
CA PRO A 152 19.24 -6.18 -12.15
C PRO A 152 19.30 -4.65 -12.20
N GLU A 153 18.52 -3.99 -11.36
CA GLU A 153 18.61 -2.53 -11.17
C GLU A 153 20.00 -2.14 -10.64
N PHE A 154 20.47 -0.93 -10.98
CA PHE A 154 21.69 -0.37 -10.41
C PHE A 154 21.34 0.54 -9.24
N GLU A 155 21.64 0.09 -8.03
CA GLU A 155 21.25 0.74 -6.79
C GLU A 155 22.27 1.74 -6.26
N LEU A 156 21.83 2.60 -5.33
CA LEU A 156 22.74 3.55 -4.69
C LEU A 156 23.92 2.85 -3.99
N VAL A 157 23.69 1.67 -3.40
CA VAL A 157 24.74 0.87 -2.76
C VAL A 157 25.81 0.41 -3.76
N ASP A 158 25.43 0.16 -5.02
CA ASP A 158 26.36 -0.30 -6.06
C ASP A 158 27.38 0.77 -6.48
N THR A 159 27.11 2.04 -6.18
CA THR A 159 28.04 3.16 -6.44
C THR A 159 29.23 3.19 -5.47
N GLY A 160 29.19 2.38 -4.39
CA GLY A 160 30.17 2.41 -3.31
C GLY A 160 30.09 3.67 -2.44
N ILE A 161 28.97 4.42 -2.51
CA ILE A 161 28.85 5.69 -1.78
C ILE A 161 28.84 5.50 -0.26
N PHE A 162 28.45 4.33 0.22
CA PHE A 162 28.43 3.96 1.64
C PHE A 162 29.72 3.27 2.10
N ASP A 163 30.67 3.00 1.18
CA ASP A 163 31.95 2.37 1.49
C ASP A 163 32.67 3.08 2.65
N GLN A 164 33.30 2.29 3.52
CA GLN A 164 33.98 2.77 4.72
C GLN A 164 33.04 3.53 5.67
N ASN A 165 31.74 3.19 5.65
CA ASN A 165 30.69 3.78 6.47
C ASN A 165 30.54 5.30 6.29
N LYS A 166 30.75 5.82 5.07
CA LYS A 166 30.71 7.26 4.75
C LYS A 166 29.29 7.83 4.64
N PHE A 167 28.50 7.65 5.68
CA PHE A 167 27.15 8.19 5.79
C PHE A 167 26.85 8.72 7.18
N PHE A 168 25.74 9.44 7.26
CA PHE A 168 25.08 9.77 8.51
C PHE A 168 23.84 8.91 8.67
N ASP A 169 23.67 8.30 9.85
CA ASP A 169 22.34 7.89 10.28
C ASP A 169 21.61 9.13 10.82
N VAL A 170 20.58 9.59 10.13
CA VAL A 170 19.74 10.71 10.54
C VAL A 170 18.43 10.19 11.09
N PHE A 171 18.33 10.09 12.42
CA PHE A 171 17.11 9.74 13.12
C PHE A 171 16.22 10.96 13.28
N VAL A 172 14.95 10.84 12.88
CA VAL A 172 13.92 11.85 13.07
C VAL A 172 12.84 11.26 13.96
N GLU A 173 12.66 11.86 15.14
CA GLU A 173 11.73 11.37 16.14
C GLU A 173 10.71 12.45 16.53
N TYR A 174 9.44 12.04 16.59
CA TYR A 174 8.31 12.90 16.98
C TYR A 174 7.64 12.35 18.23
N THR A 175 7.40 13.23 19.21
CA THR A 175 6.74 12.90 20.48
C THR A 175 5.64 13.92 20.73
N LYS A 176 4.39 13.48 20.97
CA LYS A 176 3.30 14.40 21.30
C LYS A 176 3.17 14.63 22.80
N ALA A 177 3.37 15.85 23.28
CA ALA A 177 2.99 16.22 24.63
C ALA A 177 1.46 16.21 24.80
N ASP A 178 0.75 16.69 23.77
CA ASP A 178 -0.71 16.81 23.66
C ASP A 178 -1.12 16.75 22.16
N GLU A 179 -2.41 16.79 21.83
CA GLU A 179 -2.95 16.63 20.47
C GLU A 179 -2.33 17.58 19.42
N ASN A 180 -1.97 18.79 19.83
CA ASN A 180 -1.43 19.87 19.00
C ASN A 180 -0.10 20.40 19.54
N ASP A 181 0.64 19.57 20.26
CA ASP A 181 1.91 19.91 20.89
C ASP A 181 2.93 18.79 20.67
N ILE A 182 3.88 19.03 19.77
CA ILE A 182 4.78 18.04 19.20
C ILE A 182 6.22 18.47 19.51
N LEU A 183 6.95 17.56 20.15
CA LEU A 183 8.38 17.62 20.39
C LEU A 183 9.08 16.86 19.27
N ILE A 184 10.18 17.42 18.77
CA ILE A 184 10.91 16.92 17.62
C ILE A 184 12.37 16.81 18.00
N LYS A 185 12.96 15.63 17.81
CA LYS A 185 14.39 15.38 18.00
C LYS A 185 14.95 14.86 16.69
N ILE A 186 15.99 15.51 16.19
CA ILE A 186 16.72 15.07 15.00
C ILE A 186 18.15 14.79 15.44
N SER A 187 18.62 13.56 15.26
CA SER A 187 19.95 13.12 15.66
C SER A 187 20.69 12.57 14.44
N ALA A 188 21.84 13.16 14.11
CA ALA A 188 22.72 12.69 13.06
C ALA A 188 23.95 12.02 13.69
N PHE A 189 24.20 10.76 13.35
CA PHE A 189 25.37 10.01 13.78
C PHE A 189 26.36 9.87 12.61
N ASN A 190 27.60 10.30 12.80
CA ASN A 190 28.65 10.16 11.78
C ASN A 190 29.34 8.79 11.93
N HIS A 191 29.03 7.87 11.01
CA HIS A 191 29.65 6.55 10.98
C HIS A 191 31.02 6.52 10.27
N GLY A 192 31.33 7.59 9.53
CA GLY A 192 32.53 7.68 8.73
C GLY A 192 33.81 7.85 9.55
N PRO A 193 34.98 7.55 8.97
CA PRO A 193 36.28 7.64 9.63
C PRO A 193 36.77 9.08 9.82
N GLU A 194 36.12 10.06 9.19
CA GLU A 194 36.52 11.47 9.17
C GLU A 194 35.44 12.36 9.77
N ASN A 195 35.83 13.56 10.21
CA ASN A 195 34.88 14.59 10.60
C ASN A 195 34.11 15.06 9.36
N ALA A 196 32.79 15.16 9.48
CA ALA A 196 31.93 15.48 8.35
C ALA A 196 31.02 16.68 8.66
N GLU A 197 30.89 17.58 7.68
CA GLU A 197 30.02 18.75 7.76
C GLU A 197 28.57 18.37 7.48
N LEU A 198 27.65 18.90 8.29
CA LEU A 198 26.22 18.72 8.10
C LEU A 198 25.45 20.01 8.38
N HIS A 199 24.63 20.40 7.41
CA HIS A 199 23.64 21.46 7.52
C HIS A 199 22.27 20.81 7.73
N LEU A 200 21.59 21.19 8.81
CA LEU A 200 20.25 20.74 9.14
C LEU A 200 19.30 21.93 9.03
N LEU A 201 18.23 21.76 8.25
CA LEU A 201 17.21 22.77 8.00
C LEU A 201 15.80 22.20 8.25
N PRO A 202 15.43 21.87 9.50
CA PRO A 202 14.06 21.50 9.80
C PRO A 202 13.13 22.66 9.42
N THR A 203 12.18 22.37 8.54
CA THR A 203 11.42 23.36 7.79
C THR A 203 9.94 23.24 8.12
N LEU A 204 9.31 24.38 8.41
CA LEU A 204 7.88 24.52 8.63
C LEU A 204 7.29 25.38 7.52
N TRP A 205 6.18 24.97 6.90
CA TRP A 205 5.53 25.75 5.85
C TRP A 205 4.02 25.56 5.79
N TYR A 206 3.34 26.57 5.25
CA TYR A 206 1.94 26.43 4.85
C TYR A 206 1.84 25.88 3.43
N ARG A 207 0.99 24.88 3.21
CA ARG A 207 0.63 24.41 1.85
C ARG A 207 0.03 25.58 1.07
N ASN A 208 0.45 25.73 -0.18
CA ASN A 208 0.01 26.86 -0.99
C ASN A 208 -1.48 26.72 -1.35
N THR A 209 -2.33 27.55 -0.76
CA THR A 209 -3.77 27.64 -1.06
C THR A 209 -4.16 28.99 -1.68
N TRP A 210 -3.23 29.93 -1.80
CA TRP A 210 -3.50 31.31 -2.21
C TRP A 210 -3.14 31.61 -3.67
N SER A 211 -2.29 30.81 -4.30
CA SER A 211 -1.79 31.10 -5.66
C SER A 211 -2.73 30.67 -6.79
N TRP A 212 -3.84 29.98 -6.47
CA TRP A 212 -4.67 29.28 -7.45
C TRP A 212 -5.86 30.09 -7.99
N GLY A 213 -6.00 31.36 -7.58
CA GLY A 213 -7.04 32.27 -8.09
C GLY A 213 -8.43 32.13 -7.46
N TYR A 214 -8.55 31.41 -6.34
CA TYR A 214 -9.78 31.33 -5.56
C TYR A 214 -9.73 32.30 -4.37
N PRO A 215 -10.74 33.19 -4.17
CA PRO A 215 -10.74 34.18 -3.09
C PRO A 215 -10.64 33.58 -1.67
N ALA A 216 -11.18 32.37 -1.48
CA ALA A 216 -11.15 31.66 -0.20
C ALA A 216 -10.38 30.33 -0.31
N GLY A 217 -9.37 30.26 -1.19
CA GLY A 217 -8.62 29.05 -1.49
C GLY A 217 -9.43 28.01 -2.29
N PRO A 218 -8.77 26.97 -2.82
CA PRO A 218 -9.41 25.98 -3.71
C PRO A 218 -10.61 25.24 -3.13
N MET A 219 -10.69 25.14 -1.80
CA MET A 219 -11.77 24.48 -1.08
C MET A 219 -12.77 25.46 -0.46
N GLY A 220 -12.58 26.77 -0.63
CA GLY A 220 -13.48 27.80 -0.11
C GLY A 220 -13.41 28.01 1.42
N ASP A 221 -12.33 27.59 2.06
CA ASP A 221 -12.14 27.49 3.50
C ASP A 221 -10.99 28.35 4.07
N VAL A 222 -10.19 28.99 3.21
CA VAL A 222 -9.02 29.82 3.60
C VAL A 222 -9.13 31.22 2.99
N ASN A 223 -9.56 32.21 3.79
CA ASN A 223 -9.87 33.56 3.28
C ASN A 223 -8.64 34.48 3.12
N GLU A 224 -7.51 34.14 3.72
CA GLU A 224 -6.33 34.99 3.73
C GLU A 224 -5.06 34.15 3.58
N LYS A 225 -4.06 34.71 2.90
CA LYS A 225 -2.71 34.13 2.84
C LYS A 225 -2.16 34.01 4.27
N PRO A 226 -1.75 32.81 4.72
CA PRO A 226 -1.21 32.64 6.06
C PRO A 226 0.17 33.30 6.18
N VAL A 227 0.62 33.53 7.41
CA VAL A 227 1.88 34.23 7.67
C VAL A 227 2.63 33.60 8.84
N MET A 228 3.93 33.37 8.65
CA MET A 228 4.90 33.03 9.67
C MET A 228 5.84 34.21 9.90
N LYS A 229 6.11 34.55 11.16
CA LYS A 229 7.05 35.62 11.55
C LYS A 229 7.90 35.19 12.73
N GLN A 230 9.15 35.63 12.74
CA GLN A 230 9.94 35.57 13.96
C GLN A 230 9.31 36.47 15.04
N VAL A 231 9.21 35.97 16.26
CA VAL A 231 8.72 36.72 17.42
C VAL A 231 9.79 36.72 18.52
N GLU A 232 9.45 37.24 19.71
CA GLU A 232 10.36 37.28 20.86
C GLU A 232 11.06 35.93 21.09
N SER A 233 12.38 35.93 20.94
CA SER A 233 13.27 34.79 21.14
C SER A 233 14.01 34.93 22.47
N SER A 234 14.51 33.82 23.01
CA SER A 234 15.37 33.78 24.19
C SER A 234 16.81 33.46 23.77
N GLY A 235 17.80 33.74 24.61
CA GLY A 235 19.22 33.46 24.30
C GLY A 235 19.54 31.99 24.02
N ASN A 236 18.64 31.06 24.34
CA ASN A 236 18.77 29.61 24.14
C ASN A 236 17.80 29.02 23.09
N TYR A 237 16.90 29.81 22.49
CA TYR A 237 16.03 29.31 21.42
C TYR A 237 15.44 30.44 20.57
N LEU A 238 15.22 30.15 19.28
CA LEU A 238 14.51 31.03 18.35
C LEU A 238 13.02 30.64 18.25
N THR A 239 12.14 31.62 18.08
CA THR A 239 10.68 31.41 18.03
C THR A 239 10.06 31.96 16.75
N VAL A 240 9.28 31.13 16.07
CA VAL A 240 8.39 31.54 14.96
C VAL A 240 6.94 31.47 15.43
N LYS A 241 6.12 32.44 15.04
CA LYS A 241 4.67 32.40 15.14
C LYS A 241 4.06 32.30 13.74
N GLY A 242 3.34 31.21 13.48
CA GLY A 242 2.45 31.04 12.32
C GLY A 242 1.02 31.46 12.66
N THR A 243 0.34 32.10 11.70
CA THR A 243 -1.08 32.46 11.78
C THR A 243 -1.77 32.03 10.48
N HIS A 244 -2.84 31.27 10.62
CA HIS A 244 -3.70 30.80 9.53
C HIS A 244 -5.17 30.96 9.94
N THR A 245 -6.03 31.40 9.03
CA THR A 245 -7.44 31.74 9.35
C THR A 245 -8.22 30.56 9.94
N THR A 246 -8.02 29.38 9.39
CA THR A 246 -8.77 28.16 9.75
C THR A 246 -8.10 27.37 10.88
N GLN A 247 -6.79 27.19 10.80
CA GLN A 247 -6.01 26.40 11.76
C GLN A 247 -5.71 27.17 13.08
N GLY A 248 -5.78 28.50 13.05
CA GLY A 248 -5.40 29.36 14.18
C GLY A 248 -3.90 29.65 14.21
N GLN A 249 -3.34 29.68 15.42
CA GLN A 249 -1.95 30.07 15.66
C GLN A 249 -1.11 28.88 16.09
N TYR A 250 0.10 28.77 15.55
CA TYR A 250 1.12 27.80 15.95
C TYR A 250 2.44 28.50 16.22
N TYR A 251 3.22 27.90 17.11
CA TYR A 251 4.57 28.34 17.47
C TYR A 251 5.55 27.23 17.15
N LEU A 252 6.65 27.58 16.49
CA LEU A 252 7.83 26.73 16.38
C LEU A 252 8.92 27.30 17.28
N TYR A 253 9.45 26.46 18.15
CA TYR A 253 10.61 26.73 18.97
C TYR A 253 11.78 25.90 18.46
N ALA A 254 12.92 26.52 18.20
CA ALA A 254 14.15 25.84 17.78
C ALA A 254 15.26 26.16 18.78
N GLN A 255 15.69 25.16 19.54
CA GLN A 255 16.74 25.31 20.54
C GLN A 255 18.10 25.42 19.86
N ASP A 256 18.93 26.39 20.23
CA ASP A 256 20.30 26.58 19.73
C ASP A 256 20.44 26.70 18.19
N ALA A 257 19.37 27.06 17.47
CA ALA A 257 19.43 27.36 16.05
C ALA A 257 20.28 28.61 15.77
N ILE A 258 21.08 28.56 14.71
CA ILE A 258 21.96 29.67 14.30
C ILE A 258 21.13 30.84 13.78
N ASP A 259 20.14 30.54 12.94
CA ASP A 259 19.24 31.54 12.36
C ASP A 259 17.90 30.93 11.95
N LEU A 260 16.91 31.78 11.67
CA LEU A 260 15.66 31.43 10.99
C LEU A 260 15.67 32.01 9.57
N LEU A 261 15.59 31.15 8.57
CA LEU A 261 15.56 31.52 7.15
C LEU A 261 14.11 31.54 6.67
N PHE A 262 13.64 32.66 6.11
CA PHE A 262 12.24 32.82 5.68
C PHE A 262 12.13 32.95 4.16
N THR A 263 11.06 32.41 3.59
CA THR A 263 10.66 32.57 2.19
C THR A 263 9.15 32.34 2.01
N GLU A 264 8.66 32.39 0.77
CA GLU A 264 7.32 32.00 0.39
C GLU A 264 7.28 30.58 -0.19
N ASN A 265 6.26 29.78 0.15
CA ASN A 265 5.96 28.51 -0.53
C ASN A 265 5.25 28.77 -1.87
N GLU A 266 5.91 29.51 -2.76
CA GLU A 266 5.39 29.92 -4.07
C GLU A 266 6.31 29.45 -5.20
N THR A 267 5.71 29.13 -6.34
CA THR A 267 6.45 28.73 -7.54
C THR A 267 7.41 29.82 -7.99
N ASN A 268 8.66 29.44 -8.20
CA ASN A 268 9.67 30.25 -8.87
C ASN A 268 9.44 30.19 -10.39
N PHE A 269 8.56 31.05 -10.89
CA PHE A 269 8.22 31.11 -12.32
C PHE A 269 9.41 31.54 -13.19
N GLN A 270 10.36 32.29 -12.64
CA GLN A 270 11.58 32.68 -13.36
C GLN A 270 12.41 31.45 -13.72
N ARG A 271 12.55 30.51 -12.79
CA ARG A 271 13.27 29.24 -13.04
C ARG A 271 12.47 28.28 -13.92
N ILE A 272 11.18 28.11 -13.64
CA ILE A 272 10.37 27.04 -14.26
C ILE A 272 9.85 27.42 -15.65
N SER A 273 9.56 28.70 -15.89
CA SER A 273 8.89 29.14 -17.13
C SER A 273 9.49 30.42 -17.71
N ASN A 274 10.62 30.90 -17.16
CA ASN A 274 11.27 32.16 -17.57
C ASN A 274 10.32 33.36 -17.54
N ILE A 275 9.38 33.37 -16.59
CA ILE A 275 8.45 34.46 -16.31
C ILE A 275 8.93 35.19 -15.05
N GLU A 276 9.00 36.52 -15.10
CA GLU A 276 9.44 37.33 -13.97
C GLU A 276 8.61 37.06 -12.70
N ASN A 277 9.30 36.84 -11.58
CA ASN A 277 8.64 36.65 -10.30
C ASN A 277 8.11 37.99 -9.76
N ASP A 278 6.94 37.96 -9.13
CA ASP A 278 6.36 39.13 -8.44
C ASP A 278 7.12 39.55 -7.17
N ASN A 279 7.96 38.66 -6.62
CA ASN A 279 8.86 38.91 -5.51
C ASN A 279 10.05 37.92 -5.54
N PRO A 280 11.20 38.23 -4.91
CA PRO A 280 12.40 37.41 -5.00
C PRO A 280 12.41 36.16 -4.10
N TYR A 281 11.46 36.02 -3.16
CA TYR A 281 11.45 34.96 -2.15
C TYR A 281 10.53 33.82 -2.60
N LYS A 282 11.11 32.72 -3.07
CA LYS A 282 10.37 31.59 -3.66
C LYS A 282 10.67 30.28 -2.95
N LYS A 283 9.94 29.22 -3.32
CA LYS A 283 10.00 27.91 -2.65
C LYS A 283 11.43 27.37 -2.50
N ASP A 284 12.29 27.64 -3.49
CA ASP A 284 13.68 27.20 -3.57
C ASP A 284 14.71 28.13 -2.91
N SER A 285 14.29 29.21 -2.23
CA SER A 285 15.21 30.20 -1.65
C SER A 285 16.26 29.61 -0.72
N PHE A 286 15.96 28.54 0.03
CA PHE A 286 16.95 27.89 0.90
C PHE A 286 18.05 27.17 0.11
N HIS A 287 17.68 26.57 -1.02
CA HIS A 287 18.63 25.97 -1.97
C HIS A 287 19.55 27.05 -2.54
N ARG A 288 18.98 28.15 -3.04
CA ARG A 288 19.76 29.26 -3.62
C ARG A 288 20.68 29.92 -2.58
N TYR A 289 20.20 30.09 -1.35
CA TYR A 289 20.97 30.69 -0.26
C TYR A 289 22.18 29.86 0.19
N LEU A 290 22.01 28.54 0.34
CA LEU A 290 23.05 27.64 0.83
C LEU A 290 23.97 27.13 -0.28
N ILE A 291 23.41 26.67 -1.39
CA ILE A 291 24.16 25.96 -2.44
C ILE A 291 24.65 26.93 -3.51
N GLU A 292 23.80 27.83 -3.99
CA GLU A 292 24.15 28.82 -5.02
C GLU A 292 24.76 30.09 -4.41
N SER A 293 24.79 30.20 -3.08
CA SER A 293 25.34 31.32 -2.32
C SER A 293 24.64 32.68 -2.55
N GLU A 294 23.40 32.69 -3.04
CA GLU A 294 22.57 33.88 -3.20
C GLU A 294 22.03 34.38 -1.85
N LYS A 295 22.77 35.29 -1.18
CA LYS A 295 22.46 35.70 0.21
C LYS A 295 21.17 36.49 0.37
N ASP A 296 20.73 37.13 -0.70
CA ASP A 296 19.51 37.91 -0.86
C ASP A 296 18.29 37.07 -1.27
N ALA A 297 18.45 35.74 -1.44
CA ALA A 297 17.34 34.84 -1.75
C ALA A 297 16.36 34.64 -0.58
N ILE A 298 16.76 34.93 0.66
CA ILE A 298 15.93 34.79 1.87
C ILE A 298 15.31 36.14 2.28
N ASN A 299 14.14 36.12 2.89
CA ASN A 299 13.44 37.33 3.32
C ASN A 299 14.10 37.96 4.57
N PRO A 300 14.73 39.16 4.47
CA PRO A 300 15.38 39.81 5.61
C PRO A 300 14.38 40.31 6.66
N ASP A 301 13.10 40.46 6.32
CA ASP A 301 12.04 40.89 7.25
C ASP A 301 11.60 39.77 8.21
N LYS A 302 12.24 38.58 8.13
CA LYS A 302 11.97 37.41 8.97
C LYS A 302 10.47 37.04 9.00
N SER A 303 9.87 37.05 7.82
CA SER A 303 8.45 36.79 7.56
C SER A 303 8.26 36.00 6.26
N GLY A 304 7.22 35.17 6.18
CA GLY A 304 6.85 34.48 4.95
C GLY A 304 5.81 33.37 5.18
N THR A 305 5.72 32.41 4.27
CA THR A 305 4.87 31.20 4.41
C THR A 305 5.67 29.92 4.60
N LYS A 306 6.99 29.97 4.45
CA LYS A 306 7.94 28.86 4.67
C LYS A 306 9.13 29.37 5.48
N VAL A 307 9.54 28.61 6.48
CA VAL A 307 10.68 28.94 7.37
C VAL A 307 11.52 27.70 7.66
N ALA A 308 12.84 27.85 7.66
CA ALA A 308 13.77 26.82 8.12
C ALA A 308 14.54 27.31 9.36
N ALA A 309 14.61 26.46 10.39
CA ALA A 309 15.58 26.65 11.48
C ALA A 309 16.93 26.14 11.00
N TYR A 310 17.93 27.02 10.91
CA TYR A 310 19.23 26.66 10.36
C TYR A 310 20.19 26.24 11.46
N PHE A 311 20.71 25.02 11.33
CA PHE A 311 21.78 24.48 12.14
C PHE A 311 22.94 24.04 11.24
N HIS A 312 24.15 24.15 11.77
CA HIS A 312 25.36 23.72 11.09
C HIS A 312 26.33 23.14 12.12
N LYS A 313 26.84 21.94 11.85
CA LYS A 313 27.81 21.27 12.70
C LYS A 313 28.80 20.48 11.85
N VAL A 314 30.08 20.55 12.24
CA VAL A 314 31.07 19.52 11.88
C VAL A 314 30.99 18.43 12.96
N ILE A 315 30.53 17.24 12.57
CA ILE A 315 30.34 16.11 13.47
C ILE A 315 31.61 15.26 13.43
N GLU A 316 32.24 15.07 14.58
CA GLU A 316 33.45 14.25 14.70
C GLU A 316 33.15 12.78 14.35
N SER A 317 34.16 12.06 13.85
CA SER A 317 34.04 10.63 13.54
C SER A 317 33.52 9.83 14.74
N GLY A 318 32.51 8.98 14.50
CA GLY A 318 31.86 8.16 15.52
C GLY A 318 31.05 8.94 16.56
N GLN A 319 30.88 10.26 16.40
CA GLN A 319 30.08 11.10 17.28
C GLN A 319 28.71 11.40 16.67
N SER A 320 27.80 11.92 17.51
CA SER A 320 26.49 12.39 17.08
C SER A 320 26.23 13.85 17.44
N TYR A 321 25.33 14.46 16.69
CA TYR A 321 24.78 15.78 16.96
C TYR A 321 23.25 15.70 16.95
N SER A 322 22.62 16.26 17.98
CA SER A 322 21.17 16.28 18.10
C SER A 322 20.64 17.71 18.23
N VAL A 323 19.53 17.99 17.56
CA VAL A 323 18.77 19.25 17.67
C VAL A 323 17.37 18.98 18.20
N GLN A 324 16.83 19.95 18.93
CA GLN A 324 15.51 19.86 19.56
C GLN A 324 14.60 21.00 19.09
N LEU A 325 13.40 20.65 18.66
CA LEU A 325 12.36 21.60 18.26
C LEU A 325 11.02 21.25 18.91
N ARG A 326 10.11 22.24 18.95
CA ARG A 326 8.75 22.03 19.42
C ARG A 326 7.76 22.83 18.60
N ILE A 327 6.71 22.18 18.10
CA ILE A 327 5.56 22.80 17.43
C ILE A 327 4.38 22.77 18.41
N SER A 328 3.75 23.91 18.68
CA SER A 328 2.58 23.94 19.57
C SER A 328 1.57 25.00 19.16
N ASN A 329 0.28 24.72 19.32
CA ASN A 329 -0.76 25.74 19.21
C ASN A 329 -0.89 26.65 20.45
N LYS A 330 -0.03 26.45 21.46
CA LYS A 330 0.04 27.27 22.68
C LYS A 330 1.43 27.89 22.81
N LYS A 331 1.48 29.14 23.31
CA LYS A 331 2.75 29.80 23.63
C LYS A 331 3.36 29.19 24.90
N HIS A 332 4.60 28.73 24.81
CA HIS A 332 5.40 28.20 25.92
C HIS A 332 6.47 29.21 26.36
N ARG A 333 6.66 29.37 27.67
CA ARG A 333 7.75 30.19 28.24
C ARG A 333 9.08 29.44 28.31
N ASN A 334 9.02 28.15 28.67
CA ASN A 334 10.16 27.25 28.77
C ASN A 334 9.90 26.02 27.88
N PRO A 335 9.99 26.14 26.55
CA PRO A 335 9.55 25.10 25.62
C PRO A 335 10.25 23.74 25.81
N PHE A 336 11.47 23.72 26.36
CA PHE A 336 12.31 22.52 26.46
C PHE A 336 12.46 21.95 27.89
N SER A 337 11.84 22.53 28.92
CA SER A 337 12.11 22.12 30.32
C SER A 337 11.65 20.71 30.68
N GLN A 338 10.72 20.12 29.93
CA GLN A 338 10.19 18.76 30.13
C GLN A 338 10.48 17.84 28.92
N PHE A 339 11.40 18.23 28.04
CA PHE A 339 11.57 17.59 26.74
C PHE A 339 11.91 16.10 26.87
N GLU A 340 12.98 15.77 27.60
CA GLU A 340 13.46 14.39 27.77
C GLU A 340 12.48 13.50 28.55
N GLU A 341 11.79 14.07 29.56
CA GLU A 341 10.77 13.35 30.33
C GLU A 341 9.59 12.93 29.44
N LEU A 342 9.08 13.86 28.63
CA LEU A 342 7.96 13.61 27.72
C LEU A 342 8.34 12.61 26.62
N PHE A 343 9.55 12.71 26.09
CA PHE A 343 10.09 11.78 25.11
C PHE A 343 10.16 10.36 25.68
N SER A 344 10.82 10.21 26.83
CA SER A 344 10.96 8.93 27.52
C SER A 344 9.60 8.32 27.86
N ARG A 345 8.63 9.16 28.27
CA ARG A 345 7.26 8.72 28.54
C ARG A 345 6.58 8.17 27.28
N ARG A 346 6.66 8.84 26.13
CA ARG A 346 6.01 8.37 24.90
C ARG A 346 6.64 7.12 24.33
N ILE A 347 7.96 6.97 24.43
CA ILE A 347 8.65 5.72 24.09
C ILE A 347 8.16 4.58 25.00
N SER A 348 8.09 4.81 26.31
CA SER A 348 7.62 3.80 27.26
C SER A 348 6.17 3.37 26.99
N GLU A 349 5.28 4.32 26.67
CA GLU A 349 3.88 4.03 26.32
C GLU A 349 3.76 3.27 24.99
N ALA A 350 4.60 3.58 23.99
CA ALA A 350 4.67 2.84 22.74
C ALA A 350 5.11 1.38 22.98
N ASN A 351 6.15 1.20 23.81
CA ASN A 351 6.62 -0.13 24.21
C ASN A 351 5.53 -0.92 24.95
N GLU A 352 4.80 -0.29 25.87
CA GLU A 352 3.66 -0.92 26.57
C GLU A 352 2.55 -1.34 25.60
N PHE A 353 2.23 -0.49 24.62
CA PHE A 353 1.22 -0.78 23.60
C PHE A 353 1.59 -1.99 22.75
N TYR A 354 2.81 -2.02 22.21
CA TYR A 354 3.26 -3.13 21.36
C TYR A 354 3.43 -4.44 22.13
N ALA A 355 3.98 -4.39 23.36
CA ALA A 355 4.06 -5.57 24.23
C ALA A 355 2.68 -6.14 24.56
N ALA A 356 1.63 -5.31 24.63
CA ALA A 356 0.26 -5.77 24.83
C ALA A 356 -0.40 -6.35 23.57
N LYS A 357 0.14 -6.09 22.38
CA LYS A 357 -0.37 -6.61 21.10
C LYS A 357 0.36 -7.87 20.65
N GLN A 358 1.66 -7.95 20.89
CA GLN A 358 2.51 -9.08 20.52
C GLN A 358 2.03 -10.40 21.17
N PRO A 359 1.85 -11.47 20.38
CA PRO A 359 1.63 -12.81 20.91
C PRO A 359 2.74 -13.26 21.87
N LYS A 360 2.38 -14.11 22.84
CA LYS A 360 3.34 -14.69 23.78
C LYS A 360 4.17 -15.76 23.09
N GLY A 361 5.49 -15.62 23.10
CA GLY A 361 6.42 -16.62 22.56
C GLY A 361 7.14 -16.20 21.27
N LEU A 362 6.82 -15.03 20.71
CA LEU A 362 7.62 -14.44 19.63
C LEU A 362 9.07 -14.19 20.08
N SER A 363 10.03 -14.50 19.19
CA SER A 363 11.42 -14.10 19.37
C SER A 363 11.58 -12.57 19.29
N GLU A 364 12.69 -12.03 19.80
CA GLU A 364 12.97 -10.59 19.70
C GLU A 364 13.00 -10.09 18.25
N ASP A 365 13.56 -10.90 17.34
CA ASP A 365 13.61 -10.57 15.91
C ASP A 365 12.21 -10.53 15.29
N ALA A 366 11.38 -11.55 15.55
CA ALA A 366 10.00 -11.59 15.08
C ALA A 366 9.16 -10.43 15.65
N ALA A 367 9.34 -10.11 16.93
CA ALA A 367 8.68 -8.98 17.58
C ALA A 367 9.09 -7.63 16.95
N SER A 368 10.37 -7.49 16.58
CA SER A 368 10.89 -6.31 15.87
C SER A 368 10.30 -6.17 14.46
N ILE A 369 10.29 -7.27 13.68
CA ILE A 369 9.68 -7.30 12.34
C ILE A 369 8.21 -6.91 12.40
N GLN A 370 7.45 -7.47 13.35
CA GLN A 370 6.04 -7.13 13.52
C GLN A 370 5.84 -5.64 13.80
N ARG A 371 6.64 -5.07 14.72
CA ARG A 371 6.53 -3.65 15.07
C ARG A 371 6.89 -2.74 13.88
N GLN A 372 7.92 -3.08 13.11
CA GLN A 372 8.32 -2.31 11.93
C GLN A 372 7.28 -2.43 10.79
N ALA A 373 6.64 -3.61 10.62
CA ALA A 373 5.51 -3.75 9.69
C ALA A 373 4.36 -2.82 10.06
N PHE A 374 3.97 -2.80 11.34
CA PHE A 374 2.95 -1.87 11.84
C PHE A 374 3.37 -0.40 11.78
N ALA A 375 4.65 -0.09 12.02
CA ALA A 375 5.17 1.25 11.85
C ALA A 375 5.05 1.70 10.37
N GLY A 376 5.44 0.85 9.41
CA GLY A 376 5.30 1.14 7.98
C GLY A 376 3.84 1.38 7.57
N MET A 377 2.89 0.55 8.03
CA MET A 377 1.45 0.80 7.78
C MET A 377 0.99 2.17 8.30
N LEU A 378 1.55 2.65 9.42
CA LEU A 378 1.19 3.93 10.02
C LEU A 378 1.89 5.11 9.35
N TRP A 379 3.14 4.94 8.93
CA TRP A 379 3.91 5.93 8.17
C TRP A 379 3.39 6.09 6.75
N ASN A 380 2.83 5.04 6.14
CA ASN A 380 2.20 5.06 4.82
C ASN A 380 0.82 5.74 4.77
N LYS A 381 0.36 6.36 5.87
CA LYS A 381 -0.84 7.21 5.87
C LYS A 381 -0.53 8.54 5.20
N GLN A 382 -1.27 8.92 4.18
CA GLN A 382 -1.07 10.16 3.43
C GLN A 382 -2.39 10.93 3.27
N LEU A 383 -2.36 12.26 3.30
CA LEU A 383 -3.49 13.04 2.77
C LEU A 383 -3.53 12.85 1.25
N TYR A 384 -4.64 12.34 0.74
CA TYR A 384 -4.91 12.26 -0.68
C TYR A 384 -6.02 13.27 -1.04
N TYR A 385 -5.63 14.32 -1.76
CA TYR A 385 -6.53 15.33 -2.29
C TYR A 385 -6.55 15.22 -3.82
N TYR A 386 -7.72 14.97 -4.39
CA TYR A 386 -7.91 15.00 -5.83
C TYR A 386 -9.39 15.23 -6.13
N ASP A 387 -9.71 16.40 -6.68
CA ASP A 387 -11.03 16.72 -7.21
C ASP A 387 -10.97 16.66 -8.73
N VAL A 388 -11.59 15.63 -9.31
CA VAL A 388 -11.46 15.35 -10.75
C VAL A 388 -12.10 16.44 -11.60
N GLU A 389 -13.25 16.97 -11.18
CA GLU A 389 -13.91 18.06 -11.91
C GLU A 389 -13.04 19.32 -11.91
N GLN A 390 -12.56 19.74 -10.74
CA GLN A 390 -11.69 20.90 -10.61
C GLN A 390 -10.37 20.71 -11.39
N TRP A 391 -9.77 19.52 -11.33
CA TRP A 391 -8.55 19.20 -12.06
C TRP A 391 -8.71 19.27 -13.58
N LEU A 392 -9.84 18.78 -14.12
CA LEU A 392 -10.15 18.84 -15.56
C LEU A 392 -10.42 20.28 -16.03
N GLN A 393 -11.01 21.11 -15.17
CA GLN A 393 -11.27 22.52 -15.48
C GLN A 393 -10.00 23.38 -15.40
N GLY A 394 -9.09 23.04 -14.49
CA GLY A 394 -7.92 23.86 -14.16
C GLY A 394 -8.23 24.93 -13.12
N ASP A 395 -7.18 25.49 -12.53
CA ASP A 395 -7.31 26.55 -11.52
C ASP A 395 -7.40 27.95 -12.18
N PRO A 396 -8.30 28.84 -11.72
CA PRO A 396 -8.48 30.19 -12.27
C PRO A 396 -7.22 31.05 -12.31
N GLY A 397 -6.30 30.84 -11.37
CA GLY A 397 -5.02 31.56 -11.27
C GLY A 397 -3.92 31.03 -12.21
N THR A 398 -4.21 30.02 -13.03
CA THR A 398 -3.24 29.37 -13.91
C THR A 398 -3.75 29.36 -15.37
N PRO A 399 -2.87 29.10 -16.37
CA PRO A 399 -3.32 28.98 -17.75
C PRO A 399 -4.39 27.90 -17.92
N ILE A 400 -5.37 28.16 -18.79
CA ILE A 400 -6.43 27.21 -19.10
C ILE A 400 -5.81 25.92 -19.65
N PRO A 401 -6.12 24.74 -19.07
CA PRO A 401 -5.52 23.50 -19.54
C PRO A 401 -5.96 23.10 -20.96
N PRO A 402 -5.17 22.28 -21.67
CA PRO A 402 -5.50 21.81 -23.01
C PRO A 402 -6.86 21.09 -23.07
N LYS A 403 -7.68 21.44 -24.07
CA LYS A 403 -9.04 20.87 -24.24
C LYS A 403 -9.06 19.35 -24.33
N ARG A 404 -7.98 18.73 -24.83
CA ARG A 404 -7.84 17.28 -25.00
C ARG A 404 -8.00 16.51 -23.68
N ARG A 405 -7.61 17.11 -22.56
CA ARG A 405 -7.73 16.51 -21.21
C ARG A 405 -9.16 16.13 -20.84
N LYS A 406 -10.17 16.81 -21.41
CA LYS A 406 -11.59 16.48 -21.21
C LYS A 406 -12.00 15.10 -21.75
N ASN A 407 -11.14 14.46 -22.54
CA ASN A 407 -11.30 13.07 -23.00
C ASN A 407 -10.12 12.18 -22.55
N GLY A 408 -9.28 12.68 -21.64
CA GLY A 408 -8.07 12.01 -21.15
C GLY A 408 -8.35 11.17 -19.92
N ARG A 409 -7.32 10.99 -19.08
CA ARG A 409 -7.44 10.19 -17.85
C ARG A 409 -8.57 10.67 -16.95
N ASN A 410 -9.28 9.71 -16.37
CA ASN A 410 -10.33 9.92 -15.37
C ASN A 410 -11.48 10.87 -15.77
N HIS A 411 -11.62 11.25 -17.05
CA HIS A 411 -12.65 12.20 -17.49
C HIS A 411 -14.09 11.73 -17.23
N GLN A 412 -14.31 10.43 -17.03
CA GLN A 412 -15.62 9.84 -16.70
C GLN A 412 -15.94 9.87 -15.20
N TRP A 413 -15.00 10.32 -14.36
CA TRP A 413 -15.08 10.28 -12.91
C TRP A 413 -15.22 11.68 -12.28
N THR A 414 -15.91 12.61 -12.95
CA THR A 414 -16.03 14.01 -12.51
C THR A 414 -16.68 14.19 -11.14
N HIS A 415 -17.40 13.18 -10.64
CA HIS A 415 -18.03 13.20 -9.32
C HIS A 415 -17.07 12.83 -8.18
N LEU A 416 -15.88 12.32 -8.51
CA LEU A 416 -14.92 11.81 -7.54
C LEU A 416 -14.12 12.96 -6.95
N THR A 417 -14.27 13.15 -5.64
CA THR A 417 -13.58 14.17 -4.85
C THR A 417 -12.94 13.51 -3.63
N ASN A 418 -11.63 13.29 -3.67
CA ASN A 418 -10.90 12.78 -2.52
C ASN A 418 -10.39 13.92 -1.65
N PHE A 419 -10.55 13.83 -0.33
CA PHE A 419 -9.86 14.70 0.63
C PHE A 419 -9.80 14.05 2.01
N ASP A 420 -9.03 12.96 2.09
CA ASP A 420 -8.97 12.13 3.28
C ASP A 420 -7.55 11.60 3.52
N ILE A 421 -7.27 11.24 4.78
CA ILE A 421 -6.08 10.45 5.12
C ILE A 421 -6.34 8.99 4.74
N ILE A 422 -5.55 8.48 3.80
CA ILE A 422 -5.68 7.14 3.23
C ILE A 422 -4.37 6.36 3.44
N SER A 423 -4.48 5.05 3.59
CA SER A 423 -3.30 4.15 3.64
C SER A 423 -2.83 3.85 2.22
N MET A 424 -1.59 4.23 1.89
CA MET A 424 -0.99 3.98 0.57
C MET A 424 -0.26 2.63 0.53
N PRO A 425 -0.05 2.03 -0.66
CA PRO A 425 0.85 0.89 -0.82
C PRO A 425 2.26 1.24 -0.33
N ASP A 426 2.80 2.34 -0.82
CA ASP A 426 3.96 3.07 -0.28
C ASP A 426 3.77 4.58 -0.54
N LYS A 427 4.69 5.45 -0.13
CA LYS A 427 4.53 6.93 -0.27
C LYS A 427 5.46 7.57 -1.30
N TRP A 428 6.28 6.77 -1.98
CA TRP A 428 7.19 7.23 -3.01
C TRP A 428 6.79 6.72 -4.39
N GLU A 429 6.70 5.42 -4.64
CA GLU A 429 6.36 4.87 -5.95
C GLU A 429 4.84 4.98 -6.21
N TYR A 430 4.05 4.58 -5.21
CA TYR A 430 2.60 4.64 -5.21
C TYR A 430 2.04 5.71 -4.26
N PRO A 431 2.33 7.03 -4.43
CA PRO A 431 1.84 8.11 -3.55
C PRO A 431 0.35 8.43 -3.80
N TRP A 432 -0.43 7.39 -4.09
CA TRP A 432 -1.83 7.32 -4.46
C TRP A 432 -2.38 5.95 -4.02
N TYR A 433 -3.70 5.86 -3.82
CA TYR A 433 -4.31 4.62 -3.37
C TYR A 433 -4.65 3.69 -4.54
N ALA A 434 -4.53 2.39 -4.31
CA ALA A 434 -5.24 1.38 -5.08
C ALA A 434 -6.27 0.70 -4.17
N ALA A 435 -7.51 0.58 -4.66
CA ALA A 435 -8.63 0.14 -3.83
C ALA A 435 -8.49 -1.31 -3.37
N TRP A 436 -7.89 -2.20 -4.16
CA TRP A 436 -7.72 -3.58 -3.76
C TRP A 436 -6.58 -3.76 -2.75
N ASP A 437 -5.45 -3.07 -2.92
CA ASP A 437 -4.37 -2.97 -1.93
C ASP A 437 -4.91 -2.49 -0.58
N LEU A 438 -5.73 -1.42 -0.60
CA LEU A 438 -6.35 -0.85 0.60
C LEU A 438 -7.13 -1.90 1.41
N ALA A 439 -7.77 -2.86 0.74
CA ALA A 439 -8.48 -3.95 1.41
C ALA A 439 -7.50 -4.81 2.22
N PHE A 440 -6.33 -5.16 1.66
CA PHE A 440 -5.27 -5.87 2.38
C PHE A 440 -4.63 -5.02 3.48
N HIS A 441 -4.44 -3.71 3.26
CA HIS A 441 -3.90 -2.79 4.27
C HIS A 441 -4.73 -2.80 5.56
N THR A 442 -6.05 -2.96 5.42
CA THR A 442 -6.97 -2.90 6.56
C THR A 442 -6.79 -4.04 7.55
N ILE A 443 -6.22 -5.17 7.12
CA ILE A 443 -6.03 -6.36 7.96
C ILE A 443 -4.98 -6.11 9.07
N PRO A 444 -3.71 -5.77 8.75
CA PRO A 444 -2.73 -5.41 9.80
C PRO A 444 -3.16 -4.15 10.55
N LEU A 445 -3.77 -3.15 9.89
CA LEU A 445 -4.27 -1.96 10.56
C LEU A 445 -5.35 -2.28 11.60
N ALA A 446 -6.22 -3.26 11.35
CA ALA A 446 -7.25 -3.66 12.31
C ALA A 446 -6.67 -4.25 13.61
N VAL A 447 -5.44 -4.77 13.57
CA VAL A 447 -4.74 -5.26 14.78
C VAL A 447 -4.48 -4.12 15.76
N ILE A 448 -4.10 -2.94 15.25
CA ILE A 448 -3.62 -1.81 16.06
C ILE A 448 -4.59 -0.61 16.11
N ASP A 449 -5.46 -0.45 15.11
CA ASP A 449 -6.36 0.70 14.92
C ASP A 449 -7.59 0.32 14.06
N SER A 450 -8.47 -0.52 14.60
CA SER A 450 -9.67 -1.02 13.90
C SER A 450 -10.61 0.08 13.40
N ASP A 451 -10.70 1.22 14.10
CA ASP A 451 -11.53 2.35 13.67
C ASP A 451 -11.01 2.96 12.36
N PHE A 452 -9.68 3.08 12.20
CA PHE A 452 -9.10 3.56 10.96
C PHE A 452 -9.31 2.55 9.83
N ALA A 453 -9.06 1.26 10.08
CA ALA A 453 -9.29 0.19 9.10
C ALA A 453 -10.74 0.18 8.57
N LYS A 454 -11.74 0.22 9.46
CA LYS A 454 -13.16 0.32 9.08
C LYS A 454 -13.45 1.57 8.27
N ARG A 455 -12.88 2.72 8.66
CA ARG A 455 -13.05 3.98 7.92
C ARG A 455 -12.53 3.89 6.48
N GLN A 456 -11.40 3.22 6.25
CA GLN A 456 -10.83 3.06 4.90
C GLN A 456 -11.80 2.30 3.96
N LEU A 457 -12.38 1.19 4.42
CA LEU A 457 -13.34 0.40 3.64
C LEU A 457 -14.64 1.17 3.38
N VAL A 458 -15.15 1.89 4.38
CA VAL A 458 -16.34 2.75 4.21
C VAL A 458 -16.06 3.91 3.25
N LEU A 459 -14.84 4.44 3.25
CA LEU A 459 -14.46 5.61 2.44
C LEU A 459 -14.58 5.32 0.95
N MET A 460 -14.03 4.20 0.47
CA MET A 460 -14.09 3.81 -0.95
C MET A 460 -15.53 3.62 -1.46
N ALA A 461 -16.47 3.39 -0.56
CA ALA A 461 -17.88 3.15 -0.86
C ALA A 461 -18.78 4.38 -0.73
N ARG A 462 -18.21 5.57 -0.44
CA ARG A 462 -18.97 6.82 -0.32
C ARG A 462 -19.48 7.32 -1.67
N GLU A 463 -20.53 8.13 -1.64
CA GLU A 463 -21.25 8.65 -2.82
C GLU A 463 -20.38 9.53 -3.73
N TRP A 464 -19.33 10.14 -3.19
CA TRP A 464 -18.37 10.98 -3.91
C TRP A 464 -17.02 10.26 -4.17
N TYR A 465 -16.96 8.94 -3.95
CA TYR A 465 -15.83 8.06 -4.28
C TYR A 465 -16.27 6.95 -5.24
N MET A 466 -17.32 6.21 -4.88
CA MET A 466 -17.91 5.16 -5.70
C MET A 466 -18.64 5.77 -6.89
N HIS A 467 -18.41 5.22 -8.08
CA HIS A 467 -19.14 5.64 -9.26
C HIS A 467 -20.64 5.40 -9.10
N PRO A 468 -21.53 6.28 -9.62
CA PRO A 468 -22.98 6.10 -9.57
C PRO A 468 -23.53 4.78 -10.13
N ASN A 469 -22.70 4.00 -10.84
CA ASN A 469 -23.07 2.69 -11.40
C ASN A 469 -22.70 1.51 -10.45
N GLY A 470 -22.10 1.79 -9.29
CA GLY A 470 -21.63 0.80 -8.32
C GLY A 470 -20.13 0.47 -8.39
N GLN A 471 -19.38 0.96 -9.38
CA GLN A 471 -17.95 0.69 -9.51
C GLN A 471 -17.13 1.41 -8.42
N LEU A 472 -16.19 0.69 -7.80
CA LEU A 472 -15.18 1.28 -6.93
C LEU A 472 -14.04 1.89 -7.77
N PRO A 473 -13.48 3.05 -7.40
CA PRO A 473 -12.36 3.63 -8.13
C PRO A 473 -11.13 2.74 -8.00
N ALA A 474 -10.54 2.33 -9.12
CA ALA A 474 -9.43 1.38 -9.11
C ALA A 474 -8.14 1.97 -8.51
N TYR A 475 -7.52 2.93 -9.20
CA TYR A 475 -6.29 3.62 -8.79
C TYR A 475 -6.10 4.93 -9.58
N GLU A 476 -5.18 5.80 -9.15
CA GLU A 476 -5.05 7.19 -9.66
C GLU A 476 -4.88 7.28 -11.19
N TRP A 477 -4.17 6.35 -11.81
CA TRP A 477 -3.89 6.39 -13.25
C TRP A 477 -5.11 6.07 -14.11
N ALA A 478 -6.03 5.23 -13.60
CA ALA A 478 -7.23 4.81 -14.30
C ALA A 478 -8.32 4.36 -13.32
N PHE A 479 -9.14 5.28 -12.80
CA PHE A 479 -10.20 4.91 -11.85
C PHE A 479 -11.23 3.92 -12.43
N GLY A 480 -11.39 3.90 -13.76
CA GLY A 480 -12.31 3.03 -14.48
C GLY A 480 -11.84 1.58 -14.66
N ASP A 481 -10.61 1.26 -14.26
CA ASP A 481 -10.08 -0.10 -14.35
C ASP A 481 -10.78 -1.06 -13.38
N VAL A 482 -10.46 -2.35 -13.53
CA VAL A 482 -11.10 -3.43 -12.81
C VAL A 482 -10.08 -4.08 -11.88
N ASN A 483 -10.34 -3.97 -10.59
CA ASN A 483 -9.52 -4.58 -9.55
C ASN A 483 -10.23 -5.79 -8.92
N PRO A 484 -9.51 -6.72 -8.29
CA PRO A 484 -10.10 -7.82 -7.53
C PRO A 484 -11.17 -7.35 -6.52
N PRO A 485 -12.36 -8.00 -6.45
CA PRO A 485 -13.46 -7.60 -5.57
C PRO A 485 -13.28 -8.09 -4.11
N VAL A 486 -12.13 -7.76 -3.51
CA VAL A 486 -11.76 -8.21 -2.15
C VAL A 486 -12.37 -7.37 -1.00
N HIS A 487 -13.10 -6.31 -1.31
CA HIS A 487 -13.63 -5.37 -0.32
C HIS A 487 -14.58 -6.01 0.71
N ALA A 488 -15.49 -6.89 0.28
CA ALA A 488 -16.42 -7.56 1.19
C ALA A 488 -15.69 -8.54 2.13
N TRP A 489 -14.69 -9.25 1.61
CA TRP A 489 -13.82 -10.10 2.42
C TRP A 489 -13.05 -9.29 3.46
N ALA A 490 -12.44 -8.17 3.07
CA ALA A 490 -11.71 -7.32 4.00
C ALA A 490 -12.63 -6.75 5.10
N ALA A 491 -13.86 -6.35 4.75
CA ALA A 491 -14.85 -5.92 5.74
C ALA A 491 -15.20 -7.05 6.73
N TRP A 492 -15.37 -8.28 6.26
CA TRP A 492 -15.58 -9.44 7.13
C TRP A 492 -14.39 -9.67 8.07
N LYS A 493 -13.15 -9.70 7.54
CA LYS A 493 -11.95 -9.91 8.36
C LYS A 493 -11.72 -8.80 9.39
N VAL A 494 -11.91 -7.54 9.01
CA VAL A 494 -11.81 -6.40 9.95
C VAL A 494 -12.88 -6.49 11.03
N TYR A 495 -14.11 -6.89 10.68
CA TYR A 495 -15.19 -7.14 11.63
C TYR A 495 -14.82 -8.24 12.63
N GLU A 496 -14.27 -9.37 12.17
CA GLU A 496 -13.83 -10.46 13.04
C GLU A 496 -12.71 -10.03 14.00
N ILE A 497 -11.69 -9.36 13.47
CA ILE A 497 -10.54 -8.87 14.27
C ILE A 497 -11.03 -7.90 15.34
N ASP A 498 -11.86 -6.93 14.98
CA ASP A 498 -12.40 -5.97 15.94
C ASP A 498 -13.33 -6.63 16.97
N ALA A 499 -14.22 -7.54 16.53
CA ALA A 499 -15.12 -8.25 17.43
C ALA A 499 -14.35 -9.04 18.50
N LYS A 500 -13.26 -9.73 18.11
CA LYS A 500 -12.36 -10.44 19.03
C LYS A 500 -11.69 -9.50 20.02
N GLN A 501 -11.25 -8.31 19.58
CA GLN A 501 -10.56 -7.34 20.44
C GLN A 501 -11.49 -6.59 21.39
N GLN A 502 -12.68 -6.20 20.92
CA GLN A 502 -13.65 -5.45 21.73
C GLN A 502 -14.56 -6.37 22.57
N GLY A 503 -14.59 -7.68 22.25
CA GLY A 503 -15.52 -8.64 22.84
C GLY A 503 -16.97 -8.44 22.40
N LYS A 504 -17.22 -7.61 21.37
CA LYS A 504 -18.54 -7.33 20.82
C LYS A 504 -18.46 -7.10 19.30
N PRO A 505 -19.36 -7.69 18.51
CA PRO A 505 -19.45 -7.42 17.08
C PRO A 505 -19.96 -6.01 16.75
N ASP A 506 -19.47 -5.44 15.65
CA ASP A 506 -19.92 -4.16 15.06
C ASP A 506 -20.70 -4.41 13.76
N ARG A 507 -21.96 -4.82 13.90
CA ARG A 507 -22.84 -5.15 12.76
C ARG A 507 -23.25 -3.93 11.96
N GLU A 508 -23.30 -2.75 12.56
CA GLU A 508 -23.62 -1.50 11.85
C GLU A 508 -22.57 -1.17 10.80
N PHE A 509 -21.27 -1.34 11.14
CA PHE A 509 -20.20 -1.23 10.16
C PHE A 509 -20.39 -2.23 9.01
N LEU A 510 -20.67 -3.48 9.34
CA LEU A 510 -20.79 -4.56 8.36
C LEU A 510 -21.98 -4.32 7.41
N GLU A 511 -23.13 -3.96 7.96
CA GLU A 511 -24.34 -3.60 7.21
C GLU A 511 -24.09 -2.41 6.27
N ARG A 512 -23.37 -1.39 6.74
CA ARG A 512 -23.04 -0.20 5.93
C ARG A 512 -22.22 -0.55 4.69
N VAL A 513 -21.20 -1.39 4.84
CA VAL A 513 -20.37 -1.83 3.70
C VAL A 513 -21.18 -2.76 2.80
N PHE A 514 -21.92 -3.70 3.38
CA PHE A 514 -22.74 -4.67 2.65
C PHE A 514 -23.71 -4.00 1.67
N GLN A 515 -24.42 -2.96 2.10
CA GLN A 515 -25.37 -2.24 1.24
C GLN A 515 -24.69 -1.61 0.00
N LYS A 516 -23.45 -1.13 0.14
CA LYS A 516 -22.68 -0.59 -0.98
C LYS A 516 -22.09 -1.68 -1.85
N MET A 517 -21.69 -2.79 -1.25
CA MET A 517 -21.22 -3.96 -1.97
C MET A 517 -22.33 -4.62 -2.80
N LEU A 518 -23.61 -4.50 -2.44
CA LEU A 518 -24.72 -4.91 -3.32
C LEU A 518 -24.71 -4.17 -4.68
N LEU A 519 -24.41 -2.86 -4.66
CA LEU A 519 -24.29 -2.05 -5.87
C LEU A 519 -23.09 -2.49 -6.71
N ASN A 520 -21.94 -2.68 -6.06
CA ASN A 520 -20.73 -3.13 -6.73
C ASN A 520 -20.88 -4.55 -7.32
N PHE A 521 -21.46 -5.48 -6.56
CA PHE A 521 -21.78 -6.83 -7.03
C PHE A 521 -22.67 -6.79 -8.28
N THR A 522 -23.70 -5.95 -8.27
CA THR A 522 -24.61 -5.78 -9.42
C THR A 522 -23.89 -5.17 -10.62
N TRP A 523 -22.94 -4.25 -10.39
CA TRP A 523 -22.08 -3.73 -11.46
C TRP A 523 -21.27 -4.84 -12.11
N TRP A 524 -20.63 -5.71 -11.30
CA TRP A 524 -19.85 -6.85 -11.78
C TRP A 524 -20.68 -7.79 -12.65
N THR A 525 -21.84 -8.25 -12.15
CA THR A 525 -22.71 -9.18 -12.89
C THR A 525 -23.23 -8.60 -14.21
N ASN A 526 -23.35 -7.29 -14.33
CA ASN A 526 -23.86 -6.66 -15.56
C ASN A 526 -22.76 -6.22 -16.54
N ARG A 527 -21.53 -5.99 -16.07
CA ARG A 527 -20.46 -5.42 -16.90
C ARG A 527 -19.35 -6.40 -17.24
N LYS A 528 -19.22 -7.49 -16.48
CA LYS A 528 -18.12 -8.43 -16.59
C LYS A 528 -18.57 -9.86 -16.87
N ASP A 529 -19.87 -10.13 -16.92
CA ASP A 529 -20.44 -11.35 -17.49
C ASP A 529 -21.18 -11.00 -18.79
N ALA A 530 -20.40 -10.74 -19.86
CA ALA A 530 -20.93 -10.17 -21.10
C ALA A 530 -21.96 -11.08 -21.78
N ASP A 531 -21.80 -12.39 -21.64
CA ASP A 531 -22.66 -13.41 -22.24
C ASP A 531 -23.77 -13.91 -21.30
N GLY A 532 -23.78 -13.46 -20.03
CA GLY A 532 -24.79 -13.84 -19.03
C GLY A 532 -24.71 -15.31 -18.60
N ASN A 533 -23.53 -15.92 -18.73
CA ASN A 533 -23.29 -17.34 -18.50
C ASN A 533 -22.60 -17.63 -17.16
N ASN A 534 -22.43 -16.61 -16.30
CA ASN A 534 -21.66 -16.66 -15.05
C ASN A 534 -20.17 -16.98 -15.25
N ILE A 535 -19.62 -16.61 -16.41
CA ILE A 535 -18.18 -16.65 -16.69
C ILE A 535 -17.72 -15.21 -16.86
N PHE A 536 -16.78 -14.79 -16.01
CA PHE A 536 -16.43 -13.39 -15.89
C PHE A 536 -15.17 -13.04 -16.69
N GLN A 537 -15.24 -11.92 -17.40
CA GLN A 537 -14.22 -11.36 -18.26
C GLN A 537 -13.81 -10.01 -17.67
N GLY A 538 -12.71 -10.00 -16.92
CA GLY A 538 -12.34 -8.95 -15.99
C GLY A 538 -11.32 -7.93 -16.48
N GLY A 539 -10.51 -8.24 -17.48
CA GLY A 539 -9.36 -7.40 -17.86
C GLY A 539 -8.18 -7.55 -16.88
N PHE A 540 -7.60 -6.41 -16.44
CA PHE A 540 -6.41 -6.26 -15.59
C PHE A 540 -6.39 -7.13 -14.32
N LEU A 541 -7.45 -7.11 -13.51
CA LEU A 541 -7.63 -7.90 -12.27
C LEU A 541 -6.41 -7.92 -11.31
N GLY A 542 -5.54 -6.90 -11.35
CA GLY A 542 -4.37 -6.78 -10.47
C GLY A 542 -3.26 -7.80 -10.72
N LEU A 543 -3.27 -8.51 -11.85
CA LEU A 543 -2.30 -9.55 -12.22
C LEU A 543 -1.70 -9.25 -13.61
N ASP A 544 -1.03 -8.12 -13.73
CA ASP A 544 -0.63 -7.43 -14.97
C ASP A 544 -0.16 -8.34 -16.10
N ASN A 545 0.97 -9.01 -15.91
CA ASN A 545 1.63 -9.81 -16.96
C ASN A 545 1.44 -11.33 -16.79
N ILE A 546 0.47 -11.78 -15.96
CA ILE A 546 0.23 -13.21 -15.64
C ILE A 546 -0.16 -14.07 -16.86
N SER A 547 -0.64 -13.41 -17.93
CA SER A 547 -1.14 -14.06 -19.15
C SER A 547 -0.21 -13.82 -20.36
N ILE A 548 -0.41 -14.60 -21.41
CA ILE A 548 0.26 -14.41 -22.71
C ILE A 548 -0.27 -13.21 -23.49
N PHE A 549 -1.45 -12.69 -23.12
CA PHE A 549 -2.08 -11.52 -23.73
C PHE A 549 -2.27 -10.42 -22.69
N ASP A 550 -2.19 -9.17 -23.14
CA ASP A 550 -2.74 -8.04 -22.39
C ASP A 550 -4.27 -8.15 -22.41
N ARG A 551 -4.84 -8.50 -21.25
CA ARG A 551 -6.28 -8.73 -21.05
C ARG A 551 -7.09 -7.43 -21.03
N SER A 552 -6.44 -6.27 -20.89
CA SER A 552 -7.08 -4.96 -20.84
C SER A 552 -7.34 -4.36 -22.22
N HIS A 553 -6.71 -4.92 -23.27
CA HIS A 553 -6.88 -4.51 -24.65
C HIS A 553 -7.63 -5.55 -25.49
N GLN A 554 -8.07 -5.13 -26.68
CA GLN A 554 -8.61 -6.07 -27.65
C GLN A 554 -7.55 -7.11 -28.02
N LEU A 555 -7.93 -8.39 -27.95
CA LEU A 555 -6.99 -9.48 -28.21
C LEU A 555 -6.51 -9.44 -29.67
N PRO A 556 -5.23 -9.73 -29.93
CA PRO A 556 -4.69 -9.81 -31.28
C PRO A 556 -5.41 -10.83 -32.19
N THR A 557 -6.11 -11.79 -31.59
CA THR A 557 -6.91 -12.81 -32.29
C THR A 557 -8.27 -12.29 -32.76
N GLY A 558 -8.73 -11.14 -32.27
CA GLY A 558 -10.08 -10.61 -32.50
C GLY A 558 -11.18 -11.31 -31.69
N GLY A 559 -10.82 -12.28 -30.84
CA GLY A 559 -11.74 -13.00 -29.96
C GLY A 559 -11.78 -12.45 -28.52
N HIS A 560 -12.12 -13.31 -27.55
CA HIS A 560 -12.16 -12.97 -26.12
C HIS A 560 -11.63 -14.13 -25.24
N ILE A 561 -11.40 -13.87 -23.96
CA ILE A 561 -10.92 -14.87 -23.00
C ILE A 561 -11.91 -14.99 -21.85
N ASP A 562 -12.33 -16.22 -21.58
CA ASP A 562 -12.97 -16.59 -20.33
C ASP A 562 -11.90 -16.82 -19.28
N GLN A 563 -11.97 -16.02 -18.21
CA GLN A 563 -10.92 -15.92 -17.20
C GLN A 563 -11.25 -16.78 -15.99
N SER A 564 -10.36 -17.72 -15.65
CA SER A 564 -10.53 -18.60 -14.49
C SER A 564 -10.45 -17.82 -13.17
N ASP A 565 -9.50 -16.89 -13.06
CA ASP A 565 -9.35 -15.98 -11.93
C ASP A 565 -10.51 -15.01 -11.80
N GLY A 566 -10.92 -14.35 -12.89
CA GLY A 566 -12.08 -13.44 -12.90
C GLY A 566 -13.35 -14.10 -12.40
N THR A 567 -13.55 -15.36 -12.78
CA THR A 567 -14.71 -16.15 -12.37
C THR A 567 -14.58 -16.62 -10.91
N ALA A 568 -13.39 -17.07 -10.48
CA ALA A 568 -13.11 -17.42 -9.09
C ALA A 568 -13.28 -16.23 -8.12
N TRP A 569 -12.88 -15.02 -8.53
CA TRP A 569 -13.08 -13.80 -7.76
C TRP A 569 -14.55 -13.51 -7.49
N MET A 570 -15.44 -13.77 -8.45
CA MET A 570 -16.87 -13.58 -8.27
C MET A 570 -17.52 -14.67 -7.43
N ALA A 571 -17.01 -15.91 -7.47
CA ALA A 571 -17.40 -16.94 -6.51
C ALA A 571 -17.00 -16.54 -5.08
N PHE A 572 -15.76 -16.10 -4.89
CA PHE A 572 -15.25 -15.57 -3.63
C PHE A 572 -16.08 -14.39 -3.11
N TYR A 573 -16.41 -13.43 -3.99
CA TYR A 573 -17.24 -12.28 -3.63
C TYR A 573 -18.67 -12.71 -3.24
N SER A 574 -19.27 -13.65 -3.99
CA SER A 574 -20.59 -14.21 -3.67
C SER A 574 -20.60 -14.85 -2.28
N LEU A 575 -19.58 -15.65 -1.96
CA LEU A 575 -19.44 -16.28 -0.65
C LEU A 575 -19.22 -15.26 0.48
N GLY A 576 -18.41 -14.23 0.26
CA GLY A 576 -18.23 -13.14 1.23
C GLY A 576 -19.54 -12.40 1.52
N MET A 577 -20.34 -12.12 0.48
CA MET A 577 -21.66 -11.49 0.64
C MET A 577 -22.68 -12.41 1.31
N LEU A 578 -22.64 -13.72 1.01
CA LEU A 578 -23.42 -14.74 1.72
C LEU A 578 -23.09 -14.74 3.22
N LYS A 579 -21.80 -14.80 3.56
CA LYS A 579 -21.33 -14.81 4.96
C LYS A 579 -21.83 -13.60 5.74
N ILE A 580 -21.67 -12.41 5.16
CA ILE A 580 -22.16 -11.17 5.76
C ILE A 580 -23.69 -11.19 5.91
N SER A 581 -24.42 -11.64 4.89
CA SER A 581 -25.89 -11.72 4.95
C SER A 581 -26.37 -12.61 6.10
N LEU A 582 -25.73 -13.77 6.28
CA LEU A 582 -26.05 -14.71 7.38
C LEU A 582 -25.73 -14.12 8.76
N GLU A 583 -24.65 -13.33 8.89
CA GLU A 583 -24.33 -12.63 10.14
C GLU A 583 -25.35 -11.54 10.47
N LEU A 584 -25.78 -10.75 9.48
CA LEU A 584 -26.82 -9.73 9.65
C LEU A 584 -28.20 -10.35 9.92
N ALA A 585 -28.47 -11.53 9.37
CA ALA A 585 -29.71 -12.27 9.56
C ALA A 585 -29.96 -12.69 11.02
N LYS A 586 -28.91 -12.73 11.86
CA LYS A 586 -29.03 -13.04 13.30
C LYS A 586 -29.89 -12.03 14.06
N GLU A 587 -29.97 -10.78 13.57
CA GLU A 587 -30.81 -9.73 14.17
C GLU A 587 -31.97 -9.31 13.27
N ASN A 588 -31.81 -9.41 11.94
CA ASN A 588 -32.86 -9.06 10.99
C ASN A 588 -33.06 -10.18 9.94
N PRO A 589 -34.11 -11.01 10.07
CA PRO A 589 -34.30 -12.18 9.22
C PRO A 589 -34.49 -11.86 7.73
N ILE A 590 -34.76 -10.60 7.34
CA ILE A 590 -34.86 -10.18 5.92
C ILE A 590 -33.55 -10.49 5.16
N TYR A 591 -32.40 -10.45 5.84
CA TYR A 591 -31.12 -10.79 5.20
C TYR A 591 -31.01 -12.26 4.75
N GLN A 592 -31.89 -13.16 5.22
CA GLN A 592 -31.98 -14.53 4.69
C GLN A 592 -32.35 -14.53 3.18
N ASP A 593 -33.10 -13.54 2.71
CA ASP A 593 -33.43 -13.37 1.28
C ASP A 593 -32.19 -13.10 0.44
N LEU A 594 -31.32 -12.22 0.92
CA LEU A 594 -30.07 -11.90 0.24
C LEU A 594 -29.07 -13.05 0.33
N ALA A 595 -29.00 -13.74 1.47
CA ALA A 595 -28.20 -14.98 1.58
C ALA A 595 -28.60 -16.01 0.51
N SER A 596 -29.90 -16.26 0.30
CA SER A 596 -30.34 -17.17 -0.76
C SER A 596 -29.90 -16.74 -2.17
N LYS A 597 -29.92 -15.43 -2.47
CA LYS A 597 -29.44 -14.88 -3.76
C LYS A 597 -27.95 -15.17 -3.98
N PHE A 598 -27.12 -14.92 -2.99
CA PHE A 598 -25.67 -15.13 -3.12
C PHE A 598 -25.30 -16.60 -3.18
N TYR A 599 -26.03 -17.44 -2.45
CA TYR A 599 -25.94 -18.89 -2.57
C TYR A 599 -26.26 -19.34 -4.01
N GLU A 600 -27.39 -18.93 -4.58
CA GLU A 600 -27.76 -19.27 -5.97
C GLU A 600 -26.69 -18.82 -6.99
N HIS A 601 -26.20 -17.58 -6.88
CA HIS A 601 -25.15 -17.07 -7.77
C HIS A 601 -23.86 -17.89 -7.66
N PHE A 602 -23.44 -18.25 -6.44
CA PHE A 602 -22.28 -19.10 -6.23
C PHE A 602 -22.45 -20.47 -6.92
N LEU A 603 -23.61 -21.12 -6.77
CA LEU A 603 -23.89 -22.40 -7.44
C LEU A 603 -23.81 -22.27 -8.98
N GLY A 604 -24.33 -21.16 -9.53
CA GLY A 604 -24.27 -20.87 -10.95
C GLY A 604 -22.82 -20.74 -11.46
N ILE A 605 -22.00 -19.97 -10.75
CA ILE A 605 -20.58 -19.77 -11.07
C ILE A 605 -19.82 -21.10 -10.99
N ALA A 606 -19.95 -21.82 -9.88
CA ALA A 606 -19.23 -23.08 -9.69
C ALA A 606 -19.59 -24.13 -10.74
N ASN A 607 -20.87 -24.21 -11.15
CA ASN A 607 -21.27 -25.05 -12.27
C ASN A 607 -20.68 -24.57 -13.59
N ALA A 608 -20.68 -23.26 -13.89
CA ALA A 608 -20.09 -22.72 -15.12
C ALA A 608 -18.59 -23.01 -15.23
N MET A 609 -17.85 -22.95 -14.11
CA MET A 609 -16.42 -23.23 -14.07
C MET A 609 -16.08 -24.72 -14.22
N THR A 610 -17.02 -25.63 -13.97
CA THR A 610 -16.75 -27.07 -13.84
C THR A 610 -17.56 -27.96 -14.78
N ASN A 611 -18.62 -27.43 -15.41
CA ASN A 611 -19.57 -28.19 -16.21
C ASN A 611 -19.89 -27.44 -17.51
N CYS A 612 -19.48 -28.01 -18.64
CA CYS A 612 -19.49 -27.41 -19.97
C CYS A 612 -20.86 -27.10 -20.60
N GLY A 613 -21.97 -27.04 -19.85
CA GLY A 613 -23.33 -26.81 -20.39
C GLY A 613 -23.74 -27.72 -21.56
N GLY A 614 -23.07 -28.86 -21.76
CA GLY A 614 -23.22 -29.72 -22.94
C GLY A 614 -22.62 -29.19 -24.26
N GLN A 615 -21.93 -28.05 -24.28
CA GLN A 615 -21.29 -27.46 -25.47
C GLN A 615 -19.75 -27.58 -25.50
N GLY A 616 -19.15 -28.23 -24.50
CA GLY A 616 -17.82 -28.82 -24.63
C GLY A 616 -16.61 -28.03 -24.11
N HIS A 617 -16.77 -26.87 -23.47
CA HIS A 617 -15.62 -26.10 -22.94
C HIS A 617 -15.83 -25.68 -21.47
N CYS A 618 -14.89 -26.08 -20.63
CA CYS A 618 -14.86 -25.84 -19.18
C CYS A 618 -13.49 -25.26 -18.81
N LEU A 619 -13.46 -24.39 -17.79
CA LEU A 619 -12.21 -23.87 -17.26
C LEU A 619 -11.41 -24.99 -16.56
N TRP A 620 -12.09 -25.98 -15.98
CA TRP A 620 -11.48 -27.21 -15.47
C TRP A 620 -11.08 -28.16 -16.60
N ASN A 621 -9.82 -28.61 -16.60
CA ASN A 621 -9.33 -29.63 -17.51
C ASN A 621 -9.19 -30.98 -16.81
N ASP A 622 -10.03 -31.97 -17.14
CA ASP A 622 -10.00 -33.29 -16.49
C ASP A 622 -8.72 -34.09 -16.76
N ASN A 623 -8.08 -33.90 -17.91
CA ASN A 623 -6.85 -34.63 -18.26
C ASN A 623 -5.66 -34.15 -17.41
N ASP A 624 -5.59 -32.84 -17.18
CA ASP A 624 -4.50 -32.24 -16.42
C ASP A 624 -4.86 -32.16 -14.92
N GLY A 625 -6.14 -32.11 -14.57
CA GLY A 625 -6.61 -31.91 -13.19
C GLY A 625 -6.30 -30.50 -12.68
N PHE A 626 -6.46 -29.48 -13.52
CA PHE A 626 -6.10 -28.09 -13.26
C PHE A 626 -7.01 -27.11 -14.04
N PHE A 627 -7.19 -25.89 -13.54
CA PHE A 627 -7.96 -24.85 -14.24
C PHE A 627 -7.10 -24.01 -15.19
N TYR A 628 -7.67 -23.63 -16.32
CA TYR A 628 -7.05 -22.77 -17.32
C TYR A 628 -8.05 -21.75 -17.85
N ASP A 629 -7.53 -20.61 -18.32
CA ASP A 629 -8.31 -19.70 -19.15
C ASP A 629 -8.73 -20.37 -20.46
N ALA A 630 -9.85 -19.95 -21.03
CA ALA A 630 -10.31 -20.41 -22.34
C ALA A 630 -10.34 -19.25 -23.34
N LEU A 631 -9.57 -19.37 -24.42
CA LEU A 631 -9.53 -18.41 -25.53
C LEU A 631 -10.60 -18.78 -26.56
N HIS A 632 -11.55 -17.87 -26.79
CA HIS A 632 -12.54 -17.97 -27.86
C HIS A 632 -12.02 -17.28 -29.11
N LEU A 633 -11.95 -18.01 -30.21
CA LEU A 633 -11.53 -17.48 -31.51
C LEU A 633 -12.74 -17.03 -32.35
N PRO A 634 -12.57 -16.07 -33.28
CA PRO A 634 -13.67 -15.59 -34.12
C PRO A 634 -14.33 -16.65 -35.01
N ASP A 635 -13.67 -17.78 -35.23
CA ASP A 635 -14.19 -18.92 -36.00
C ASP A 635 -15.05 -19.88 -35.15
N GLY A 636 -15.23 -19.57 -33.87
CA GLY A 636 -15.98 -20.39 -32.90
C GLY A 636 -15.15 -21.48 -32.22
N ASN A 637 -13.86 -21.62 -32.54
CA ASN A 637 -12.99 -22.54 -31.83
C ASN A 637 -12.63 -22.01 -30.44
N ILE A 638 -12.56 -22.90 -29.46
CA ILE A 638 -12.19 -22.57 -28.08
C ILE A 638 -10.92 -23.34 -27.72
N VAL A 639 -9.91 -22.62 -27.25
CA VAL A 639 -8.58 -23.14 -26.95
C VAL A 639 -8.25 -22.91 -25.47
N PRO A 640 -8.03 -23.97 -24.66
CA PRO A 640 -7.55 -23.80 -23.30
C PRO A 640 -6.11 -23.28 -23.32
N LEU A 641 -5.89 -22.16 -22.63
CA LEU A 641 -4.56 -21.58 -22.45
C LEU A 641 -3.86 -22.33 -21.31
N LYS A 642 -3.10 -23.38 -21.65
CA LYS A 642 -2.42 -24.27 -20.69
C LYS A 642 -1.22 -23.63 -19.98
N VAL A 643 -1.43 -22.46 -19.39
CA VAL A 643 -0.47 -21.74 -18.55
C VAL A 643 -0.76 -22.07 -17.10
N ARG A 644 0.15 -22.80 -16.46
CA ARG A 644 0.11 -23.13 -15.02
C ARG A 644 0.55 -21.91 -14.22
N SER A 645 -0.41 -21.03 -13.95
CA SER A 645 -0.22 -19.82 -13.16
C SER A 645 -1.19 -19.77 -11.97
N LEU A 646 -1.06 -18.77 -11.10
CA LEU A 646 -2.03 -18.51 -10.04
C LEU A 646 -3.48 -18.44 -10.54
N VAL A 647 -3.70 -18.05 -11.80
CA VAL A 647 -5.03 -18.02 -12.43
C VAL A 647 -5.76 -19.36 -12.30
N GLY A 648 -5.03 -20.47 -12.44
CA GLY A 648 -5.58 -21.82 -12.31
C GLY A 648 -5.68 -22.31 -10.86
N LEU A 649 -5.09 -21.59 -9.90
CA LEU A 649 -5.17 -21.86 -8.45
C LEU A 649 -6.19 -20.96 -7.74
N MET A 650 -6.63 -19.88 -8.37
CA MET A 650 -7.62 -18.96 -7.79
C MET A 650 -8.94 -19.63 -7.35
N PRO A 651 -9.44 -20.71 -7.98
CA PRO A 651 -10.63 -21.42 -7.45
C PRO A 651 -10.49 -21.89 -5.99
N LEU A 652 -9.26 -22.11 -5.50
CA LEU A 652 -8.97 -22.45 -4.12
C LEU A 652 -9.48 -21.43 -3.10
N ILE A 653 -9.53 -20.14 -3.46
CA ILE A 653 -9.93 -19.10 -2.51
C ILE A 653 -11.46 -19.03 -2.31
N ALA A 654 -12.22 -19.61 -3.23
CA ALA A 654 -13.69 -19.55 -3.22
C ALA A 654 -14.26 -20.64 -2.29
N ILE A 655 -14.04 -20.47 -0.99
CA ILE A 655 -14.44 -21.40 0.07
C ILE A 655 -15.10 -20.67 1.25
N GLU A 656 -16.25 -21.19 1.68
CA GLU A 656 -16.89 -20.86 2.96
C GLU A 656 -17.45 -22.11 3.66
N THR A 657 -17.54 -22.03 4.98
CA THR A 657 -18.17 -23.05 5.82
C THR A 657 -19.49 -22.51 6.40
N LEU A 658 -20.51 -23.38 6.39
CA LEU A 658 -21.79 -23.15 7.05
C LEU A 658 -21.79 -23.91 8.38
N GLU A 659 -21.84 -23.17 9.48
CA GLU A 659 -21.96 -23.73 10.82
C GLU A 659 -23.36 -24.34 11.04
N PRO A 660 -23.50 -25.43 11.82
CA PRO A 660 -24.78 -26.06 12.08
C PRO A 660 -25.85 -25.10 12.63
N GLU A 661 -25.43 -24.14 13.47
CA GLU A 661 -26.31 -23.15 14.07
C GLU A 661 -27.01 -22.28 13.02
N VAL A 662 -26.41 -22.09 11.83
CA VAL A 662 -27.05 -21.38 10.72
C VAL A 662 -28.29 -22.14 10.27
N GLN A 663 -28.18 -23.47 10.10
CA GLN A 663 -29.32 -24.27 9.64
C GLN A 663 -30.47 -24.28 10.66
N GLU A 664 -30.12 -24.31 11.95
CA GLU A 664 -31.08 -24.33 13.06
C GLU A 664 -31.76 -22.96 13.27
N SER A 665 -31.03 -21.86 13.08
CA SER A 665 -31.52 -20.50 13.36
C SER A 665 -32.07 -19.75 12.14
N MET A 666 -31.79 -20.21 10.91
CA MET A 666 -32.17 -19.54 9.65
C MET A 666 -33.11 -20.41 8.78
N PRO A 667 -34.35 -20.67 9.21
CA PRO A 667 -35.24 -21.63 8.56
C PRO A 667 -35.62 -21.25 7.12
N ASP A 668 -35.72 -19.96 6.79
CA ASP A 668 -36.06 -19.53 5.42
C ASP A 668 -34.89 -19.75 4.45
N PHE A 669 -33.67 -19.44 4.89
CA PHE A 669 -32.47 -19.75 4.13
C PHE A 669 -32.31 -21.26 3.94
N THR A 670 -32.40 -22.06 5.01
CA THR A 670 -32.27 -23.52 4.98
C THR A 670 -33.28 -24.16 4.02
N ARG A 671 -34.55 -23.75 4.09
CA ARG A 671 -35.60 -24.24 3.19
C ARG A 671 -35.30 -23.94 1.72
N ARG A 672 -34.77 -22.76 1.40
CA ARG A 672 -34.43 -22.38 0.03
C ARG A 672 -33.18 -23.08 -0.47
N MET A 673 -32.18 -23.24 0.38
CA MET A 673 -30.99 -24.05 0.10
C MET A 673 -31.40 -25.47 -0.31
N GLN A 674 -32.24 -26.13 0.51
CA GLN A 674 -32.80 -27.46 0.20
C GLN A 674 -33.58 -27.46 -1.12
N TRP A 675 -34.44 -26.46 -1.35
CA TRP A 675 -35.18 -26.34 -2.61
C TRP A 675 -34.26 -26.25 -3.82
N PHE A 676 -33.16 -25.47 -3.76
CA PHE A 676 -32.19 -25.39 -4.86
C PHE A 676 -31.50 -26.72 -5.11
N THR A 677 -31.08 -27.42 -4.05
CA THR A 677 -30.43 -28.72 -4.17
C THR A 677 -31.37 -29.77 -4.77
N GLU A 678 -32.64 -29.80 -4.35
CA GLU A 678 -33.64 -30.75 -4.86
C GLU A 678 -34.11 -30.44 -6.30
N GLN A 679 -34.35 -29.17 -6.63
CA GLN A 679 -34.93 -28.77 -7.92
C GLN A 679 -33.88 -28.50 -9.00
N ARG A 680 -32.63 -28.20 -8.61
CA ARG A 680 -31.51 -27.97 -9.53
C ARG A 680 -30.29 -28.84 -9.17
N PRO A 681 -30.43 -30.19 -9.14
CA PRO A 681 -29.35 -31.09 -8.76
C PRO A 681 -28.13 -31.02 -9.71
N HIS A 682 -28.34 -30.56 -10.95
CA HIS A 682 -27.26 -30.34 -11.92
C HIS A 682 -26.31 -29.19 -11.53
N LEU A 683 -26.75 -28.25 -10.68
CA LEU A 683 -25.90 -27.19 -10.15
C LEU A 683 -25.09 -27.66 -8.93
N SER A 684 -25.65 -28.55 -8.10
CA SER A 684 -25.02 -29.02 -6.86
C SER A 684 -24.07 -30.21 -7.05
N GLY A 685 -24.26 -31.04 -8.08
CA GLY A 685 -23.52 -32.29 -8.27
C GLY A 685 -22.02 -32.17 -8.59
N ASN A 686 -21.52 -30.97 -8.91
CA ASN A 686 -20.12 -30.73 -9.32
C ASN A 686 -19.28 -29.97 -8.27
N MET A 687 -19.76 -29.82 -7.03
CA MET A 687 -19.09 -29.08 -5.95
C MET A 687 -18.82 -29.94 -4.72
N ALA A 688 -17.95 -29.48 -3.80
CA ALA A 688 -17.90 -30.05 -2.46
C ALA A 688 -19.26 -29.82 -1.76
N SER A 689 -19.89 -30.91 -1.34
CA SER A 689 -21.32 -31.02 -1.08
C SER A 689 -21.83 -30.17 0.09
N ALA A 690 -22.93 -29.44 -0.13
CA ALA A 690 -23.75 -28.83 0.92
C ALA A 690 -24.67 -29.84 1.66
N GLU A 691 -24.60 -31.13 1.31
CA GLU A 691 -25.39 -32.21 1.90
C GLU A 691 -24.56 -33.10 2.83
N LEU A 692 -23.24 -33.18 2.61
CA LEU A 692 -22.34 -33.98 3.45
C LEU A 692 -21.86 -33.14 4.64
N GLU A 693 -22.02 -33.71 5.84
CA GLU A 693 -21.52 -33.12 7.08
C GLU A 693 -20.01 -33.40 7.22
N GLY A 694 -19.23 -32.35 7.46
CA GLY A 694 -17.84 -32.42 7.87
C GLY A 694 -17.68 -32.40 9.40
N VAL A 695 -16.50 -32.01 9.87
CA VAL A 695 -16.20 -31.86 11.29
C VAL A 695 -17.20 -30.92 11.96
N GLY A 696 -17.77 -31.36 13.08
CA GLY A 696 -18.75 -30.57 13.84
C GLY A 696 -20.09 -30.37 13.12
N ARG A 697 -20.46 -31.22 12.16
CA ARG A 697 -21.68 -31.11 11.33
C ARG A 697 -21.71 -29.88 10.41
N ARG A 698 -20.53 -29.32 10.09
CA ARG A 698 -20.40 -28.21 9.14
C ARG A 698 -20.71 -28.66 7.72
N HIS A 699 -21.20 -27.74 6.90
CA HIS A 699 -21.25 -27.90 5.45
C HIS A 699 -20.25 -26.99 4.77
N ILE A 700 -19.82 -27.39 3.57
CA ILE A 700 -18.84 -26.67 2.78
C ILE A 700 -19.47 -26.10 1.50
N LEU A 701 -19.08 -24.88 1.14
CA LEU A 701 -19.38 -24.26 -0.14
C LEU A 701 -18.06 -23.98 -0.85
N SER A 702 -17.73 -24.80 -1.85
CA SER A 702 -16.48 -24.68 -2.61
C SER A 702 -16.67 -25.12 -4.06
N ILE A 703 -15.95 -24.45 -4.97
CA ILE A 703 -15.80 -24.88 -6.37
C ILE A 703 -15.10 -26.25 -6.42
N LEU A 704 -14.16 -26.47 -5.51
CA LEU A 704 -13.32 -27.66 -5.47
C LEU A 704 -14.01 -28.75 -4.66
N THR A 705 -14.31 -29.89 -5.31
CA THR A 705 -14.61 -31.14 -4.60
C THR A 705 -13.35 -31.64 -3.87
N ARG A 706 -13.48 -32.65 -3.00
CA ARG A 706 -12.33 -33.25 -2.32
C ARG A 706 -11.26 -33.71 -3.32
N GLU A 707 -11.68 -34.33 -4.42
CA GLU A 707 -10.80 -34.86 -5.46
C GLU A 707 -10.10 -33.74 -6.23
N ARG A 708 -10.83 -32.68 -6.62
CA ARG A 708 -10.24 -31.53 -7.31
C ARG A 708 -9.29 -30.76 -6.41
N LEU A 709 -9.64 -30.58 -5.13
CA LEU A 709 -8.76 -29.98 -4.13
C LEU A 709 -7.44 -30.75 -4.02
N ILE A 710 -7.49 -32.08 -3.87
CA ILE A 710 -6.28 -32.92 -3.83
C ILE A 710 -5.47 -32.76 -5.14
N SER A 711 -6.15 -32.68 -6.29
CA SER A 711 -5.49 -32.49 -7.60
C SER A 711 -4.77 -31.14 -7.70
N GLU A 712 -5.39 -30.04 -7.27
CA GLU A 712 -4.75 -28.72 -7.26
C GLU A 712 -3.61 -28.64 -6.25
N LEU A 713 -3.79 -29.18 -5.04
CA LEU A 713 -2.76 -29.18 -4.00
C LEU A 713 -1.50 -29.93 -4.43
N ARG A 714 -1.63 -30.95 -5.29
CA ARG A 714 -0.48 -31.63 -5.91
C ARG A 714 0.39 -30.67 -6.75
N TYR A 715 -0.20 -29.66 -7.39
CA TYR A 715 0.56 -28.63 -8.10
C TYR A 715 1.05 -27.55 -7.15
N LEU A 716 0.16 -27.04 -6.28
CA LEU A 716 0.47 -25.97 -5.33
C LEU A 716 1.69 -26.31 -4.46
N LEU A 717 1.78 -27.57 -4.01
CA LEU A 717 2.76 -28.05 -3.04
C LEU A 717 3.96 -28.77 -3.68
N ASP A 718 4.08 -28.79 -5.02
CA ASP A 718 5.26 -29.37 -5.71
C ASP A 718 6.38 -28.32 -5.84
N PRO A 719 7.60 -28.60 -5.34
CA PRO A 719 8.74 -27.69 -5.47
C PRO A 719 9.16 -27.37 -6.91
N ASN A 720 8.83 -28.24 -7.86
CA ASN A 720 9.08 -28.06 -9.30
C ASN A 720 7.93 -27.35 -10.02
N GLU A 721 6.85 -27.03 -9.30
CA GLU A 721 5.73 -26.24 -9.79
C GLU A 721 5.66 -24.93 -8.99
N PHE A 722 4.77 -24.83 -8.01
CA PHE A 722 4.45 -23.58 -7.33
C PHE A 722 5.13 -23.40 -5.97
N LEU A 723 5.52 -24.47 -5.28
CA LEU A 723 6.04 -24.36 -3.91
C LEU A 723 7.50 -23.89 -3.89
N SER A 724 7.74 -22.69 -3.41
CA SER A 724 9.08 -22.16 -3.10
C SER A 724 9.42 -22.35 -1.62
N GLU A 725 10.70 -22.22 -1.27
CA GLU A 725 11.15 -22.06 0.12
C GLU A 725 10.55 -20.83 0.82
N TYR A 726 10.03 -19.87 0.05
CA TYR A 726 9.57 -18.58 0.55
C TYR A 726 8.06 -18.34 0.35
N GLY A 727 7.31 -19.28 -0.25
CA GLY A 727 5.87 -19.14 -0.50
C GLY A 727 5.42 -19.81 -1.80
N ILE A 728 4.26 -19.40 -2.31
CA ILE A 728 3.68 -19.87 -3.58
C ILE A 728 4.07 -18.91 -4.71
N ARG A 729 4.67 -19.46 -5.77
CA ARG A 729 5.05 -18.76 -7.00
C ARG A 729 3.83 -18.26 -7.77
N SER A 730 3.98 -17.14 -8.46
CA SER A 730 2.92 -16.62 -9.34
C SER A 730 2.73 -17.42 -10.64
N LEU A 731 3.81 -18.02 -11.15
CA LEU A 731 3.83 -18.93 -12.28
C LEU A 731 4.61 -20.20 -11.91
N SER A 732 4.14 -21.35 -12.39
CA SER A 732 4.81 -22.62 -12.14
C SER A 732 6.23 -22.63 -12.72
N LYS A 733 7.19 -23.12 -11.91
CA LYS A 733 8.58 -23.36 -12.31
C LYS A 733 8.69 -24.36 -13.46
N TYR A 734 7.68 -25.19 -13.71
CA TYR A 734 7.59 -26.06 -14.89
C TYR A 734 7.81 -25.30 -16.21
N HIS A 735 7.33 -24.05 -16.29
CA HIS A 735 7.46 -23.20 -17.46
C HIS A 735 8.87 -22.64 -17.71
N GLN A 736 9.83 -22.92 -16.81
CA GLN A 736 11.25 -22.65 -17.04
C GLN A 736 11.80 -23.55 -18.15
N GLU A 737 11.53 -24.85 -18.08
CA GLU A 737 11.94 -25.83 -19.09
C GLU A 737 10.90 -26.01 -20.21
N ASN A 738 9.62 -25.69 -19.92
CA ASN A 738 8.48 -25.92 -20.80
C ASN A 738 7.67 -24.62 -20.99
N PRO A 739 8.24 -23.58 -21.62
CA PRO A 739 7.54 -22.32 -21.85
C PRO A 739 6.26 -22.57 -22.66
N TYR A 740 5.16 -21.94 -22.27
CA TYR A 740 3.92 -22.06 -23.03
C TYR A 740 3.97 -21.15 -24.25
N GLN A 741 3.60 -21.70 -25.41
CA GLN A 741 3.60 -21.02 -26.70
C GLN A 741 2.24 -21.16 -27.38
N PHE A 742 1.75 -20.07 -27.95
CA PHE A 742 0.53 -20.04 -28.77
C PHE A 742 0.81 -19.28 -30.07
N SER A 743 0.50 -19.91 -31.21
CA SER A 743 0.69 -19.31 -32.53
C SER A 743 -0.63 -18.98 -33.19
N TYR A 744 -0.79 -17.74 -33.65
CA TYR A 744 -1.98 -17.30 -34.40
C TYR A 744 -1.58 -16.37 -35.55
N GLN A 745 -2.05 -16.68 -36.76
CA GLN A 745 -1.76 -15.90 -37.99
C GLN A 745 -0.26 -15.57 -38.18
N GLY A 746 0.64 -16.51 -37.86
CA GLY A 746 2.08 -16.34 -38.03
C GLY A 746 2.78 -15.49 -36.96
N LYS A 747 2.06 -15.05 -35.92
CA LYS A 747 2.64 -14.46 -34.71
C LYS A 747 2.68 -15.49 -33.59
N GLU A 748 3.79 -15.53 -32.86
CA GLU A 748 3.97 -16.37 -31.67
C GLU A 748 3.82 -15.51 -30.40
N PHE A 749 3.05 -16.03 -29.44
CA PHE A 749 2.90 -15.50 -28.10
C PHE A 749 3.50 -16.51 -27.13
N ARG A 750 4.33 -16.04 -26.19
CA ARG A 750 5.10 -16.90 -25.28
C ARG A 750 5.09 -16.37 -23.85
N ILE A 751 5.08 -17.30 -22.90
CA ILE A 751 5.32 -17.03 -21.48
C ILE A 751 6.30 -18.05 -20.91
N ASN A 752 7.23 -17.57 -20.09
CA ASN A 752 8.26 -18.35 -19.39
C ASN A 752 8.28 -17.97 -17.91
N TYR A 753 8.80 -18.89 -17.10
CA TYR A 753 9.08 -18.64 -15.69
C TYR A 753 10.21 -17.62 -15.52
N GLN A 754 9.95 -16.60 -14.71
CA GLN A 754 10.83 -15.49 -14.38
C GLN A 754 10.74 -15.28 -12.86
N PRO A 755 11.71 -15.76 -12.06
CA PRO A 755 11.59 -15.72 -10.60
C PRO A 755 11.74 -14.33 -9.99
N ALA A 756 12.27 -13.36 -10.74
CA ALA A 756 12.61 -12.02 -10.29
C ALA A 756 11.87 -10.93 -11.10
N GLU A 757 12.52 -9.85 -11.53
CA GLU A 757 11.95 -8.78 -12.34
C GLU A 757 11.49 -9.28 -13.72
N SER A 758 10.63 -8.52 -14.39
CA SER A 758 10.11 -8.92 -15.70
C SER A 758 11.13 -8.68 -16.81
N GLU A 759 11.34 -9.69 -17.65
CA GLU A 759 12.16 -9.54 -18.87
C GLU A 759 11.41 -8.80 -20.00
N SER A 760 10.18 -8.29 -19.74
CA SER A 760 9.33 -7.61 -20.72
C SER A 760 8.75 -6.30 -20.19
N GLY A 761 8.58 -5.30 -21.05
CA GLY A 761 7.96 -4.02 -20.70
C GLY A 761 6.43 -4.00 -20.75
N LEU A 762 5.76 -5.16 -20.70
CA LEU A 762 4.30 -5.21 -20.61
C LEU A 762 3.86 -4.54 -19.29
N PHE A 763 2.90 -3.61 -19.37
CA PHE A 763 2.41 -2.84 -18.21
C PHE A 763 3.46 -2.00 -17.47
N GLY A 764 4.41 -1.38 -18.19
CA GLY A 764 5.43 -0.50 -17.60
C GLY A 764 6.65 -1.25 -17.05
N GLY A 765 6.45 -2.50 -16.64
CA GLY A 765 7.50 -3.47 -16.35
C GLY A 765 8.04 -3.43 -14.92
N ASN A 766 7.46 -2.62 -14.02
CA ASN A 766 7.83 -2.55 -12.59
C ASN A 766 7.46 -3.85 -11.85
N SER A 767 6.30 -4.42 -12.19
CA SER A 767 5.75 -5.60 -11.52
C SER A 767 5.93 -6.88 -12.35
N ASN A 768 6.13 -8.02 -11.68
CA ASN A 768 6.21 -9.32 -12.35
C ASN A 768 5.39 -10.41 -11.65
N TRP A 769 4.41 -10.95 -12.39
CA TRP A 769 3.55 -12.07 -11.98
C TRP A 769 3.94 -13.39 -12.65
N ARG A 770 5.12 -13.49 -13.26
CA ARG A 770 5.58 -14.68 -14.01
C ARG A 770 6.51 -15.60 -13.22
N GLY A 771 6.38 -15.63 -11.90
CA GLY A 771 7.23 -16.46 -11.04
C GLY A 771 7.38 -15.96 -9.61
N PRO A 772 7.52 -14.65 -9.33
CA PRO A 772 7.76 -14.15 -7.98
C PRO A 772 6.63 -14.46 -7.00
N ILE A 773 6.93 -14.27 -5.71
CA ILE A 773 6.01 -14.49 -4.59
C ILE A 773 5.35 -13.17 -4.20
N TRP A 774 4.03 -13.21 -4.08
CA TRP A 774 3.19 -12.06 -3.73
C TRP A 774 2.37 -12.35 -2.47
N PHE A 775 2.43 -11.46 -1.50
CA PHE A 775 1.73 -11.58 -0.21
C PHE A 775 0.19 -11.71 -0.35
N PRO A 776 -0.51 -10.88 -1.17
CA PRO A 776 -1.97 -10.89 -1.23
C PRO A 776 -2.57 -12.28 -1.54
N ILE A 777 -2.10 -12.93 -2.60
CA ILE A 777 -2.65 -14.21 -3.03
C ILE A 777 -2.21 -15.36 -2.12
N ASN A 778 -0.94 -15.37 -1.68
CA ASN A 778 -0.47 -16.33 -0.69
C ASN A 778 -1.29 -16.27 0.60
N PHE A 779 -1.60 -15.06 1.08
CA PHE A 779 -2.42 -14.87 2.27
C PHE A 779 -3.84 -15.41 2.11
N LEU A 780 -4.49 -15.16 0.97
CA LEU A 780 -5.82 -15.71 0.68
C LEU A 780 -5.81 -17.24 0.58
N ILE A 781 -4.75 -17.83 0.00
CA ILE A 781 -4.57 -19.28 -0.06
C ILE A 781 -4.45 -19.87 1.35
N ILE A 782 -3.62 -19.27 2.22
CA ILE A 782 -3.44 -19.69 3.61
C ILE A 782 -4.78 -19.65 4.37
N GLU A 783 -5.53 -18.55 4.27
CA GLU A 783 -6.85 -18.43 4.89
C GLU A 783 -7.82 -19.50 4.38
N SER A 784 -7.75 -19.83 3.10
CA SER A 784 -8.61 -20.83 2.47
C SER A 784 -8.28 -22.25 2.94
N LEU A 785 -6.99 -22.57 3.11
CA LEU A 785 -6.53 -23.84 3.66
C LEU A 785 -7.01 -24.05 5.10
N TYR A 786 -7.00 -23.01 5.94
CA TYR A 786 -7.61 -23.09 7.28
C TYR A 786 -9.11 -23.37 7.21
N LYS A 787 -9.85 -22.73 6.29
CA LYS A 787 -11.29 -23.04 6.12
C LYS A 787 -11.54 -24.46 5.63
N PHE A 788 -10.72 -24.97 4.71
CA PHE A 788 -10.80 -26.38 4.30
C PHE A 788 -10.48 -27.32 5.46
N TYR A 789 -9.51 -26.98 6.32
CA TYR A 789 -9.24 -27.73 7.54
C TYR A 789 -10.42 -27.72 8.51
N ASP A 790 -11.08 -26.58 8.73
CA ASP A 790 -12.24 -26.49 9.62
C ASP A 790 -13.38 -27.45 9.22
N TYR A 791 -13.47 -27.79 7.93
CA TYR A 791 -14.41 -28.77 7.39
C TYR A 791 -13.89 -30.21 7.41
N TYR A 792 -12.70 -30.47 6.84
CA TYR A 792 -12.16 -31.82 6.68
C TYR A 792 -11.43 -32.38 7.92
N GLY A 793 -10.96 -31.51 8.81
CA GLY A 793 -10.15 -31.86 9.98
C GLY A 793 -8.87 -32.62 9.64
N ASP A 794 -8.46 -33.49 10.55
CA ASP A 794 -7.25 -34.30 10.42
C ASP A 794 -7.37 -35.46 9.41
N ASP A 795 -8.59 -35.73 8.89
CA ASP A 795 -8.86 -36.84 7.98
C ASP A 795 -8.37 -36.59 6.55
N LEU A 796 -8.25 -35.31 6.14
CA LEU A 796 -7.66 -34.94 4.86
C LEU A 796 -6.21 -34.55 5.05
N VAL A 797 -5.34 -35.49 4.70
CA VAL A 797 -3.89 -35.26 4.61
C VAL A 797 -3.45 -35.24 3.14
N VAL A 798 -2.49 -34.37 2.85
CA VAL A 798 -1.87 -34.23 1.53
C VAL A 798 -0.36 -34.29 1.66
N GLU A 799 0.32 -34.68 0.60
CA GLU A 799 1.77 -34.75 0.58
C GLU A 799 2.36 -33.34 0.44
N CYS A 800 3.12 -32.89 1.45
CA CYS A 800 3.68 -31.54 1.53
C CYS A 800 5.14 -31.58 2.04
N PRO A 801 6.13 -31.24 1.20
CA PRO A 801 6.02 -30.99 -0.24
C PRO A 801 5.52 -32.21 -1.03
N THR A 802 4.89 -32.01 -2.17
CA THR A 802 4.49 -33.12 -3.07
C THR A 802 5.73 -33.92 -3.50
N ARG A 803 5.62 -35.26 -3.53
CA ARG A 803 6.68 -36.25 -3.76
C ARG A 803 7.74 -36.36 -2.65
N SER A 804 7.53 -35.77 -1.48
CA SER A 804 8.47 -35.87 -0.35
C SER A 804 8.29 -37.10 0.55
N GLY A 805 7.14 -37.78 0.47
CA GLY A 805 6.70 -38.79 1.42
C GLY A 805 6.15 -38.25 2.75
N ASN A 806 6.20 -36.93 2.98
CA ASN A 806 5.68 -36.30 4.18
C ASN A 806 4.21 -35.88 3.97
N TYR A 807 3.34 -36.29 4.88
CA TYR A 807 1.92 -35.98 4.83
C TYR A 807 1.54 -35.02 5.95
N MET A 808 0.78 -33.99 5.58
CA MET A 808 0.33 -32.93 6.48
C MET A 808 -1.18 -32.75 6.33
N ASN A 809 -1.88 -32.44 7.42
CA ASN A 809 -3.25 -31.93 7.34
C ASN A 809 -3.24 -30.48 6.80
N LEU A 810 -4.39 -29.96 6.39
CA LEU A 810 -4.44 -28.63 5.75
C LEU A 810 -4.09 -27.46 6.70
N GLN A 811 -4.26 -27.63 8.02
CA GLN A 811 -3.80 -26.66 9.01
C GLN A 811 -2.27 -26.56 9.04
N GLN A 812 -1.60 -27.72 9.03
CA GLN A 812 -0.13 -27.82 9.00
C GLN A 812 0.43 -27.25 7.69
N VAL A 813 -0.25 -27.48 6.56
CA VAL A 813 0.13 -26.86 5.27
C VAL A 813 -0.02 -25.33 5.34
N ALA A 814 -1.13 -24.81 5.87
CA ALA A 814 -1.34 -23.37 6.03
C ALA A 814 -0.26 -22.74 6.93
N GLN A 815 0.13 -23.44 8.01
CA GLN A 815 1.22 -23.01 8.88
C GLN A 815 2.58 -23.03 8.18
N ASP A 816 2.91 -24.10 7.44
CA ASP A 816 4.17 -24.19 6.67
C ASP A 816 4.29 -23.05 5.65
N LEU A 817 3.21 -22.72 4.93
CA LEU A 817 3.19 -21.58 4.00
C LEU A 817 3.34 -20.24 4.73
N SER A 818 2.72 -20.08 5.90
CA SER A 818 2.88 -18.87 6.73
C SER A 818 4.33 -18.72 7.20
N ASP A 819 4.95 -19.80 7.65
CA ASP A 819 6.34 -19.82 8.12
C ASP A 819 7.33 -19.51 6.99
N ARG A 820 7.05 -19.97 5.75
CA ARG A 820 7.85 -19.63 4.55
C ARG A 820 7.81 -18.13 4.23
N LEU A 821 6.64 -17.50 4.30
CA LEU A 821 6.52 -16.06 4.08
C LEU A 821 7.20 -15.25 5.18
N ILE A 822 7.08 -15.68 6.44
CA ILE A 822 7.75 -15.01 7.57
C ILE A 822 9.28 -15.17 7.47
N ARG A 823 9.75 -16.32 6.99
CA ARG A 823 11.19 -16.61 6.79
C ARG A 823 11.90 -15.59 5.91
N LEU A 824 11.21 -14.97 4.95
CA LEU A 824 11.76 -13.88 4.13
C LEU A 824 12.41 -12.79 4.99
N PHE A 825 11.78 -12.47 6.12
CA PHE A 825 12.22 -11.39 7.00
C PHE A 825 13.11 -11.86 8.14
N LEU A 826 13.02 -13.10 8.60
CA LEU A 826 13.77 -13.57 9.77
C LEU A 826 15.27 -13.69 9.49
N LYS A 827 16.08 -13.46 10.53
CA LYS A 827 17.50 -13.84 10.50
C LYS A 827 17.63 -15.36 10.45
N ASN A 828 18.48 -15.86 9.56
CA ASN A 828 18.91 -17.25 9.51
C ASN A 828 20.03 -17.52 10.55
N ASP A 829 20.55 -18.75 10.58
CA ASP A 829 21.63 -19.16 11.50
C ASP A 829 22.95 -18.39 11.31
N GLU A 830 23.15 -17.80 10.12
CA GLU A 830 24.30 -16.94 9.79
C GLU A 830 24.04 -15.46 10.14
N GLY A 831 22.84 -15.14 10.66
CA GLY A 831 22.42 -13.78 10.98
C GLY A 831 21.85 -12.99 9.78
N ASN A 832 21.79 -13.59 8.59
CA ASN A 832 21.36 -12.94 7.35
C ASN A 832 19.85 -13.05 7.12
N ARG A 833 19.27 -12.12 6.36
CA ARG A 833 17.85 -12.15 5.95
C ARG A 833 17.74 -12.40 4.44
N PRO A 834 16.85 -13.29 3.97
CA PRO A 834 16.62 -13.51 2.53
C PRO A 834 16.33 -12.23 1.75
N ILE A 835 15.50 -11.31 2.30
CA ILE A 835 15.18 -10.04 1.64
C ILE A 835 16.38 -9.16 1.30
N ASN A 836 17.51 -9.36 1.98
CA ASN A 836 18.74 -8.58 1.82
C ASN A 836 19.81 -9.34 1.04
N ILE A 837 19.49 -10.49 0.41
CA ILE A 837 20.51 -11.38 -0.15
C ILE A 837 21.31 -10.73 -1.29
N ASP A 838 20.72 -9.79 -2.01
CA ASP A 838 21.40 -9.09 -3.11
C ASP A 838 22.14 -7.82 -2.64
N ASN A 839 21.97 -7.41 -1.38
CA ASN A 839 22.57 -6.21 -0.79
C ASN A 839 23.66 -6.55 0.25
N MET A 840 24.93 -6.59 -0.17
CA MET A 840 26.05 -6.99 0.70
C MET A 840 26.20 -6.11 1.95
N GLU A 841 25.96 -4.81 1.85
CA GLU A 841 26.02 -3.87 3.00
C GLU A 841 25.03 -4.23 4.12
N TYR A 842 23.91 -4.88 3.78
CA TYR A 842 22.87 -5.25 4.74
C TYR A 842 23.11 -6.58 5.45
N LYS A 843 24.01 -7.42 4.92
CA LYS A 843 24.30 -8.74 5.49
C LYS A 843 25.21 -8.65 6.70
N ASP A 844 26.33 -7.95 6.54
CA ASP A 844 27.45 -8.04 7.46
C ASP A 844 27.48 -6.91 8.51
N ASP A 845 26.61 -5.90 8.38
CA ASP A 845 26.58 -4.73 9.26
C ASP A 845 25.29 -4.67 10.12
N PRO A 846 25.40 -4.76 11.47
CA PRO A 846 24.28 -4.56 12.39
C PRO A 846 23.55 -3.21 12.23
N ASP A 847 24.23 -2.18 11.72
CA ASP A 847 23.67 -0.85 11.44
C ASP A 847 22.76 -0.83 10.20
N TRP A 848 22.57 -1.98 9.54
CA TRP A 848 21.66 -2.15 8.41
C TRP A 848 20.70 -3.33 8.61
N ASN A 849 21.22 -4.48 9.08
CA ASN A 849 20.46 -5.73 9.18
C ASN A 849 19.29 -5.70 10.18
N ASN A 850 19.22 -4.69 11.06
CA ASN A 850 18.12 -4.53 12.01
C ASN A 850 16.93 -3.71 11.46
N TYR A 851 17.10 -3.06 10.30
CA TYR A 851 16.07 -2.22 9.69
C TYR A 851 15.41 -2.97 8.54
N ILE A 852 14.09 -3.12 8.62
CA ILE A 852 13.34 -4.01 7.73
C ILE A 852 12.67 -3.19 6.63
N LEU A 853 12.94 -3.57 5.39
CA LEU A 853 12.20 -3.13 4.20
C LEU A 853 11.13 -4.16 3.86
N PHE A 854 10.00 -3.67 3.34
CA PHE A 854 8.86 -4.49 2.97
C PHE A 854 8.59 -4.24 1.49
N TYR A 855 8.98 -5.20 0.68
CA TYR A 855 9.00 -5.08 -0.77
C TYR A 855 7.65 -5.41 -1.41
N GLU A 856 7.51 -5.05 -2.68
CA GLU A 856 6.31 -5.31 -3.47
C GLU A 856 6.08 -6.81 -3.67
N TYR A 857 7.14 -7.49 -4.11
CA TYR A 857 7.19 -8.93 -4.33
C TYR A 857 8.59 -9.47 -4.03
N PHE A 858 8.72 -10.80 -4.06
CA PHE A 858 9.95 -11.47 -3.67
C PHE A 858 10.40 -12.48 -4.71
N ASN A 859 11.70 -12.53 -4.93
CA ASN A 859 12.31 -13.53 -5.79
C ASN A 859 12.00 -14.93 -5.24
N SER A 860 11.37 -15.75 -6.07
CA SER A 860 10.89 -17.06 -5.65
C SER A 860 11.98 -18.12 -5.48
N GLU A 861 13.23 -17.85 -5.85
CA GLU A 861 14.33 -18.82 -5.75
C GLU A 861 15.32 -18.50 -4.62
N ASN A 862 15.52 -17.23 -4.27
CA ASN A 862 16.47 -16.81 -3.23
C ASN A 862 15.86 -15.92 -2.13
N GLY A 863 14.60 -15.48 -2.29
CA GLY A 863 13.88 -14.66 -1.32
C GLY A 863 14.26 -13.18 -1.28
N SER A 864 15.03 -12.68 -2.25
CA SER A 864 15.34 -11.24 -2.33
C SER A 864 14.08 -10.40 -2.51
N GLY A 865 14.08 -9.20 -1.92
CA GLY A 865 13.01 -8.23 -2.09
C GLY A 865 13.15 -7.49 -3.41
N LEU A 866 12.03 -7.31 -4.12
CA LEU A 866 11.97 -6.72 -5.47
C LEU A 866 10.81 -5.73 -5.62
N GLY A 867 10.90 -4.86 -6.62
CA GLY A 867 9.95 -3.76 -6.84
C GLY A 867 10.01 -2.72 -5.72
N ALA A 868 8.90 -2.02 -5.48
CA ALA A 868 8.84 -0.96 -4.46
C ALA A 868 9.34 -1.44 -3.08
N SER A 869 10.42 -0.85 -2.57
CA SER A 869 11.10 -1.30 -1.34
C SER A 869 10.43 -0.86 -0.02
N HIS A 870 9.47 0.06 -0.10
CA HIS A 870 8.68 0.58 1.03
C HIS A 870 7.20 0.23 0.92
N GLN A 871 6.88 -0.81 0.14
CA GLN A 871 5.54 -1.36 0.02
C GLN A 871 5.09 -2.12 1.28
N THR A 872 5.26 -1.49 2.45
CA THR A 872 4.53 -1.79 3.69
C THR A 872 3.05 -1.39 3.57
N GLY A 873 2.44 -1.79 2.45
CA GLY A 873 1.03 -1.84 2.13
C GLY A 873 0.55 -3.26 2.35
N TRP A 874 0.37 -4.06 1.29
CA TRP A 874 -0.03 -5.46 1.47
C TRP A 874 1.04 -6.30 2.17
N THR A 875 2.33 -5.97 2.05
CA THR A 875 3.40 -6.74 2.70
C THR A 875 3.39 -6.52 4.22
N GLY A 876 2.66 -5.50 4.70
CA GLY A 876 2.29 -5.36 6.10
C GLY A 876 1.51 -6.56 6.66
N LEU A 877 0.94 -7.43 5.82
CA LEU A 877 0.37 -8.72 6.21
C LEU A 877 1.39 -9.62 6.93
N ALA A 878 2.70 -9.45 6.72
CA ALA A 878 3.73 -10.14 7.51
C ALA A 878 3.55 -9.90 9.03
N GLY A 879 3.21 -8.66 9.43
CA GLY A 879 2.90 -8.34 10.82
C GLY A 879 1.64 -9.05 11.34
N TYR A 880 0.65 -9.28 10.47
CA TYR A 880 -0.56 -10.04 10.80
C TYR A 880 -0.28 -11.56 10.87
N LEU A 881 0.52 -12.13 9.97
CA LEU A 881 0.92 -13.53 10.04
C LEU A 881 1.68 -13.82 11.36
N LEU A 882 2.61 -12.95 11.73
CA LEU A 882 3.27 -12.99 13.05
C LEU A 882 2.29 -12.84 14.21
N GLN A 883 1.18 -12.10 14.03
CA GLN A 883 0.12 -11.96 15.03
C GLN A 883 -0.70 -13.25 15.20
N GLN A 884 -0.81 -14.08 14.16
CA GLN A 884 -1.54 -15.36 14.19
C GLN A 884 -0.68 -16.52 14.69
N MET A 885 0.64 -16.37 14.79
CA MET A 885 1.47 -17.40 15.39
C MET A 885 0.99 -17.67 16.83
N HIS A 886 0.77 -18.96 17.13
CA HIS A 886 0.28 -19.58 18.38
C HIS A 886 -1.18 -20.04 18.39
#